data_AF-A0A925T4C7-F1
#
_entry.id   AF-A0A925T4C7-F1
#
_cell.length_a   1.000
_cell.length_b   1.000
_cell.length_c   1.000
_cell.angle_alpha   90.00
_cell.angle_beta   90.00
_cell.angle_gamma   90.00
#
_symmetry.space_group_name_H-M   'P 1'
#
loop_
_entity.id
_entity.type
_entity.pdbx_description
1 polymer ?
#
loop_
_entity_poly.entity_id
_entity_poly.type
_entity_poly.pdbx_seq_one_letter_code
_entity_poly.pdbx_strand_id
1 'polypeptide(L)'
;MVQRRREKYRFGDFELDTNEGVLRQKGVILPLTPKALQALELLVRQAGKVVSRREMIESLWADVIVEDSNLTVTISVLRGALGDSDTGATFIETVPKRGYRFVPLVKAGGNERPISESFSSMKIVRLTYAGRILDVAISGDARLLAYVPIEAGNHSLWIWKLDSGEKWEVVPPDPELCWGLRFTADAKCLYYISAQSNSTINVLHRVAVRGGQSQEPQRVLVNIDSPIALSPDGLQMAFVRSFPGQHRDAIIVANTDGTHERELASRQHPNKFSFSSPSWSPDGKLIAVGASRSNKLEFTLFAVPVNGADPIELCSWEWKDLRAVGWNKDGSSLYFSATALNSNSLQIWLLPYPDCEAQRITNDTNSYEELSLAQNPPTLVTMQTDALANIWIVPAAGAPRRITSGRTEGFDGLAVAANGRVFYALTENQQPDLWSMNVDGSDAKRLTNDGCLFPSVSRDGRFVTFVSAEGGIHHIWRIDADGSNRKQLTFGDGESYPSIAPDGRSIVYTPQGKARNTLWRIPIDGGPPQQLTHEGMAIKAVVSTDGKRIACTYRKDEADKWKIAVLDANGGAPLMVFAIPFPYHQAIRWSPDGESLNYLDRFRGVSNIWQQPLDGSPPTQTTNFTEDAIFNYDWDDEGQLIVSRGSKIRDIVLIRDFA
;
A
#
# COMPACT_ATOMS: atom_id res chain seq x y z
N MET A 1 -28.29 18.75 2.94
CA MET A 1 -27.25 18.15 2.07
C MET A 1 -27.93 17.57 0.86
N VAL A 2 -27.60 18.07 -0.33
CA VAL A 2 -28.19 17.60 -1.60
C VAL A 2 -27.56 16.25 -1.96
N GLN A 3 -28.41 15.24 -2.13
CA GLN A 3 -28.11 13.89 -2.58
C GLN A 3 -27.31 13.94 -3.91
N ARG A 4 -26.01 13.61 -3.91
CA ARG A 4 -25.24 13.45 -5.16
C ARG A 4 -25.70 12.16 -5.85
N ARG A 5 -26.36 12.29 -7.00
CA ARG A 5 -26.81 11.16 -7.83
C ARG A 5 -25.62 10.43 -8.47
N ARG A 6 -25.71 9.10 -8.47
CA ARG A 6 -24.77 8.13 -9.05
C ARG A 6 -24.92 8.18 -10.59
N GLU A 7 -23.86 8.48 -11.34
CA GLU A 7 -23.98 8.69 -12.80
C GLU A 7 -22.81 8.04 -13.56
N LYS A 8 -23.08 6.92 -14.25
CA LYS A 8 -22.22 6.45 -15.35
C LYS A 8 -22.58 7.23 -16.62
N TYR A 9 -21.58 7.70 -17.34
CA TYR A 9 -21.76 8.47 -18.57
C TYR A 9 -21.11 7.75 -19.75
N ARG A 10 -21.84 7.61 -20.86
CA ARG A 10 -21.32 7.03 -22.09
C ARG A 10 -21.32 8.05 -23.21
N PHE A 11 -20.21 8.17 -23.92
CA PHE A 11 -20.06 9.05 -25.07
C PHE A 11 -19.05 8.45 -26.05
N GLY A 12 -19.43 8.26 -27.32
CA GLY A 12 -18.61 7.54 -28.28
C GLY A 12 -18.24 6.13 -27.80
N ASP A 13 -16.96 5.78 -27.88
CA ASP A 13 -16.38 4.52 -27.38
C ASP A 13 -16.01 4.56 -25.88
N PHE A 14 -16.37 5.65 -25.19
CA PHE A 14 -15.96 5.92 -23.82
C PHE A 14 -17.07 5.71 -22.79
N GLU A 15 -16.66 5.24 -21.60
CA GLU A 15 -17.49 5.15 -20.41
C GLU A 15 -16.77 5.83 -19.24
N LEU A 16 -17.36 6.91 -18.72
CA LEU A 16 -16.93 7.59 -17.51
C LEU A 16 -17.76 7.10 -16.33
N ASP A 17 -17.13 6.51 -15.33
CA ASP A 17 -17.75 6.18 -14.06
C ASP A 17 -17.30 7.18 -12.99
N THR A 18 -18.19 8.08 -12.58
CA THR A 18 -17.90 9.12 -11.59
C THR A 18 -17.75 8.56 -10.17
N ASN A 19 -18.18 7.33 -9.91
CA ASN A 19 -18.05 6.70 -8.58
C ASN A 19 -16.69 6.03 -8.43
N GLU A 20 -16.28 5.27 -9.44
CA GLU A 20 -14.98 4.60 -9.47
C GLU A 20 -13.83 5.57 -9.79
N GLY A 21 -14.16 6.72 -10.37
CA GLY A 21 -13.19 7.73 -10.71
C GLY A 21 -12.34 7.32 -11.92
N VAL A 22 -12.96 6.69 -12.93
CA VAL A 22 -12.25 6.10 -14.07
C VAL A 22 -12.94 6.43 -15.39
N LEU A 23 -12.13 6.60 -16.43
CA LEU A 23 -12.56 6.66 -17.81
C LEU A 23 -12.13 5.36 -18.50
N ARG A 24 -13.04 4.72 -19.23
CA ARG A 24 -12.76 3.53 -20.05
C ARG A 24 -12.96 3.85 -21.51
N GLN A 25 -12.16 3.25 -22.39
CA GLN A 25 -12.38 3.22 -23.83
C GLN A 25 -12.42 1.75 -24.27
N LYS A 26 -13.56 1.31 -24.84
CA LYS A 26 -13.77 -0.11 -25.23
C LYS A 26 -13.43 -1.11 -24.11
N GLY A 27 -13.72 -0.76 -22.86
CA GLY A 27 -13.47 -1.60 -21.68
C GLY A 27 -12.08 -1.47 -21.05
N VAL A 28 -11.13 -0.79 -21.71
CA VAL A 28 -9.78 -0.53 -21.18
C VAL A 28 -9.77 0.77 -20.38
N ILE A 29 -9.25 0.76 -19.16
CA ILE A 29 -9.13 1.98 -18.33
C ILE A 29 -8.07 2.89 -18.95
N LEU A 30 -8.43 4.16 -19.15
CA LEU A 30 -7.53 5.21 -19.57
C LEU A 30 -7.02 5.98 -18.35
N PRO A 31 -5.70 6.09 -18.16
CA PRO A 31 -5.14 6.81 -17.03
C PRO A 31 -5.42 8.30 -17.18
N LEU A 32 -6.11 8.88 -16.19
CA LEU A 32 -6.34 10.31 -16.07
C LEU A 32 -5.87 10.78 -14.70
N THR A 33 -5.31 12.00 -14.65
CA THR A 33 -5.07 12.65 -13.35
C THR A 33 -6.42 12.94 -12.67
N PRO A 34 -6.50 12.96 -11.33
CA PRO A 34 -7.75 13.25 -10.63
C PRO A 34 -8.37 14.60 -11.05
N LYS A 35 -7.56 15.62 -11.35
CA LYS A 35 -8.03 16.92 -11.84
C LYS A 35 -8.57 16.86 -13.26
N ALA A 36 -7.90 16.12 -14.14
CA ALA A 36 -8.43 15.86 -15.48
C ALA A 36 -9.78 15.14 -15.38
N LEU A 37 -9.88 14.13 -14.53
CA LEU A 37 -11.12 13.40 -14.33
C LEU A 37 -12.24 14.28 -13.75
N GLN A 38 -11.97 15.09 -12.72
CA GLN A 38 -12.95 16.05 -12.17
C GLN A 38 -13.38 17.07 -13.22
N ALA A 39 -12.46 17.54 -14.06
CA ALA A 39 -12.76 18.45 -15.16
C ALA A 39 -13.64 17.78 -16.22
N LEU A 40 -13.36 16.51 -16.56
CA LEU A 40 -14.16 15.73 -17.47
C LEU A 40 -15.56 15.47 -16.91
N GLU A 41 -15.68 15.12 -15.63
CA GLU A 41 -16.97 14.95 -14.96
C GLU A 41 -17.80 16.24 -15.04
N LEU A 42 -17.21 17.39 -14.73
CA LEU A 42 -17.88 18.69 -14.80
C LEU A 42 -18.35 19.01 -16.24
N LEU A 43 -17.48 18.77 -17.23
CA LEU A 43 -17.78 19.00 -18.64
C LEU A 43 -18.86 18.05 -19.18
N VAL A 44 -18.84 16.78 -18.78
CA VAL A 44 -19.81 15.75 -19.19
C VAL A 44 -21.18 16.00 -18.54
N ARG A 45 -21.21 16.37 -17.25
CA ARG A 45 -22.46 16.79 -16.55
C ARG A 45 -23.13 17.98 -17.22
N GLN A 46 -22.31 18.88 -17.79
CA GLN A 46 -22.77 20.06 -18.51
C GLN A 46 -22.65 19.91 -20.04
N ALA A 47 -22.72 18.67 -20.56
CA ALA A 47 -22.53 18.43 -21.98
C ALA A 47 -23.42 19.32 -22.87
N GLY A 48 -22.84 19.87 -23.93
CA GLY A 48 -23.47 20.87 -24.80
C GLY A 48 -23.49 22.31 -24.27
N LYS A 49 -23.20 22.55 -22.98
CA LYS A 49 -23.09 23.90 -22.40
C LYS A 49 -21.65 24.36 -22.32
N VAL A 50 -21.45 25.68 -22.33
CA VAL A 50 -20.13 26.29 -22.13
C VAL A 50 -19.91 26.48 -20.64
N VAL A 51 -18.94 25.75 -20.09
CA VAL A 51 -18.46 25.92 -18.71
C VAL A 51 -17.38 26.98 -18.73
N SER A 52 -17.54 28.03 -17.91
CA SER A 52 -16.58 29.14 -17.92
C SER A 52 -15.24 28.75 -17.28
N ARG A 53 -14.14 29.41 -17.68
CA ARG A 53 -12.82 29.15 -17.05
C ARG A 53 -12.86 29.38 -15.54
N ARG A 54 -13.54 30.45 -15.12
CA ARG A 54 -13.72 30.79 -13.71
C ARG A 54 -14.49 29.70 -12.97
N GLU A 55 -15.61 29.24 -13.52
CA GLU A 55 -16.41 28.15 -12.93
C GLU A 55 -15.63 26.83 -12.85
N MET A 56 -14.84 26.50 -13.88
CA MET A 56 -13.96 25.34 -13.80
C MET A 56 -12.88 25.53 -12.74
N ILE A 57 -12.27 26.71 -12.64
CA ILE A 57 -11.25 26.95 -11.63
C ILE A 57 -11.84 26.86 -10.22
N GLU A 58 -12.97 27.52 -9.97
CA GLU A 58 -13.68 27.51 -8.69
C GLU A 58 -14.17 26.10 -8.31
N SER A 59 -14.62 25.31 -9.29
CA SER A 59 -15.10 23.93 -9.04
C SER A 59 -13.95 22.93 -8.83
N LEU A 60 -12.83 23.11 -9.53
CA LEU A 60 -11.70 22.17 -9.48
C LEU A 60 -10.72 22.53 -8.37
N TRP A 61 -10.57 23.80 -8.01
CA TRP A 61 -9.60 24.28 -7.02
C TRP A 61 -10.28 25.23 -6.01
N ALA A 62 -11.39 24.79 -5.42
CA ALA A 62 -12.20 25.60 -4.50
C ALA A 62 -11.42 26.22 -3.33
N ASP A 63 -10.34 25.56 -2.88
CA ASP A 63 -9.53 25.98 -1.73
C ASP A 63 -8.10 26.42 -2.11
N VAL A 64 -7.79 26.59 -3.40
CA VAL A 64 -6.43 26.86 -3.88
C VAL A 64 -6.44 27.89 -5.01
N ILE A 65 -5.62 28.94 -4.88
CA ILE A 65 -5.41 29.92 -5.94
C ILE A 65 -4.50 29.28 -7.01
N VAL A 66 -5.03 29.12 -8.23
CA VAL A 66 -4.29 28.57 -9.37
C VAL A 66 -4.31 29.51 -10.56
N GLU A 67 -3.23 29.50 -11.35
CA GLU A 67 -3.17 30.23 -12.61
C GLU A 67 -3.97 29.55 -13.73
N ASP A 68 -4.47 30.33 -14.70
CA ASP A 68 -5.19 29.88 -15.91
C ASP A 68 -4.41 28.82 -16.73
N SER A 69 -3.08 28.81 -16.61
CA SER A 69 -2.18 27.83 -17.21
C SER A 69 -2.50 26.40 -16.74
N ASN A 70 -2.85 26.20 -15.47
CA ASN A 70 -3.19 24.89 -14.90
C ASN A 70 -4.45 24.29 -15.54
N LEU A 71 -5.48 25.12 -15.76
CA LEU A 71 -6.68 24.69 -16.46
C LEU A 71 -6.37 24.30 -17.91
N THR A 72 -5.47 25.04 -18.57
CA THR A 72 -5.08 24.75 -19.95
C THR A 72 -4.34 23.42 -20.07
N VAL A 73 -3.43 23.12 -19.13
CA VAL A 73 -2.74 21.82 -19.04
C VAL A 73 -3.74 20.69 -18.78
N THR A 74 -4.68 20.88 -17.85
CA THR A 74 -5.73 19.90 -17.53
C THR A 74 -6.57 19.54 -18.76
N ILE A 75 -6.96 20.54 -19.56
CA ILE A 75 -7.72 20.33 -20.81
C ILE A 75 -6.85 19.66 -21.87
N SER A 76 -5.56 19.98 -21.96
CA SER A 76 -4.63 19.31 -22.88
C SER A 76 -4.51 17.81 -22.58
N VAL A 77 -4.34 17.44 -21.31
CA VAL A 77 -4.32 16.03 -20.87
C VAL A 77 -5.61 15.32 -21.26
N LEU A 78 -6.77 15.95 -21.02
CA LEU A 78 -8.06 15.38 -21.41
C LEU A 78 -8.20 15.17 -22.91
N ARG A 79 -7.78 16.15 -23.72
CA ARG A 79 -7.82 16.02 -25.18
C ARG A 79 -6.93 14.88 -25.66
N GLY A 80 -5.73 14.77 -25.11
CA GLY A 80 -4.83 13.65 -25.40
C GLY A 80 -5.47 12.29 -25.09
N ALA A 81 -6.10 12.14 -23.92
CA ALA A 81 -6.76 10.91 -23.53
C ALA A 81 -8.01 10.58 -24.36
N LEU A 82 -8.74 11.59 -24.83
CA LEU A 82 -9.94 11.42 -25.66
C LEU A 82 -9.63 11.28 -27.16
N GLY A 83 -8.37 11.49 -27.56
CA GLY A 83 -7.94 11.46 -28.96
C GLY A 83 -8.32 12.71 -29.77
N ASP A 84 -8.53 13.86 -29.11
CA ASP A 84 -8.71 15.15 -29.76
C ASP A 84 -7.38 15.62 -30.37
N SER A 85 -7.41 16.09 -31.63
CA SER A 85 -6.25 16.67 -32.31
C SER A 85 -6.38 18.19 -32.43
N ASP A 86 -5.25 18.88 -32.67
CA ASP A 86 -5.19 20.34 -32.85
C ASP A 86 -5.99 20.87 -34.06
N THR A 87 -6.49 19.99 -34.93
CA THR A 87 -7.20 20.36 -36.17
C THR A 87 -8.73 20.29 -36.06
N GLY A 88 -9.26 19.86 -34.92
CA GLY A 88 -10.71 19.84 -34.67
C GLY A 88 -11.04 19.10 -33.37
N ALA A 89 -11.65 19.81 -32.42
CA ALA A 89 -12.12 19.22 -31.17
C ALA A 89 -13.35 18.35 -31.40
N THR A 90 -13.18 17.03 -31.31
CA THR A 90 -14.28 16.04 -31.40
C THR A 90 -14.99 15.92 -30.05
N PHE A 91 -14.27 16.09 -28.94
CA PHE A 91 -14.79 15.95 -27.58
C PHE A 91 -14.87 17.28 -26.82
N ILE A 92 -13.77 18.03 -26.71
CA ILE A 92 -13.69 19.26 -25.90
C ILE A 92 -13.40 20.47 -26.78
N GLU A 93 -14.42 21.26 -27.07
CA GLU A 93 -14.32 22.50 -27.85
C GLU A 93 -13.90 23.68 -26.96
N THR A 94 -12.91 24.46 -27.41
CA THR A 94 -12.60 25.75 -26.79
C THR A 94 -13.52 26.82 -27.38
N VAL A 95 -14.30 27.48 -26.53
CA VAL A 95 -15.13 28.62 -26.91
C VAL A 95 -14.37 29.91 -26.56
N PRO A 96 -13.87 30.67 -27.56
CA PRO A 96 -13.00 31.82 -27.33
C PRO A 96 -13.56 32.80 -26.31
N LYS A 97 -12.72 33.22 -25.36
CA LYS A 97 -13.03 34.16 -24.26
C LYS A 97 -14.17 33.73 -23.30
N ARG A 98 -14.75 32.55 -23.49
CA ARG A 98 -15.89 32.08 -22.68
C ARG A 98 -15.56 30.85 -21.84
N GLY A 99 -14.83 29.88 -22.39
CA GLY A 99 -14.48 28.66 -21.67
C GLY A 99 -14.42 27.44 -22.57
N TYR A 100 -14.93 26.32 -22.09
CA TYR A 100 -14.87 25.03 -22.78
C TYR A 100 -16.25 24.36 -22.83
N ARG A 101 -16.49 23.57 -23.87
CA ARG A 101 -17.74 22.85 -24.08
C ARG A 101 -17.46 21.40 -24.45
N PHE A 102 -18.14 20.48 -23.79
CA PHE A 102 -18.15 19.08 -24.19
C PHE A 102 -19.15 18.90 -25.35
N VAL A 103 -18.67 18.46 -26.51
CA VAL A 103 -19.42 18.40 -27.77
C VAL A 103 -20.27 17.13 -27.93
N PRO A 104 -19.77 15.93 -27.57
CA PRO A 104 -20.51 14.70 -27.82
C PRO A 104 -21.83 14.62 -27.07
N LEU A 105 -22.78 13.89 -27.67
CA LEU A 105 -23.98 13.46 -26.98
C LEU A 105 -23.60 12.49 -25.86
N VAL A 106 -23.83 12.93 -24.63
CA VAL A 106 -23.64 12.12 -23.43
C VAL A 106 -24.92 11.36 -23.14
N LYS A 107 -24.85 10.03 -23.18
CA LYS A 107 -25.89 9.16 -22.64
C LYS A 107 -25.56 8.92 -21.17
N ALA A 108 -26.34 9.51 -20.28
CA ALA A 108 -26.36 9.00 -18.91
C ALA A 108 -26.83 7.54 -18.97
N GLY A 109 -25.99 6.63 -18.48
CA GLY A 109 -26.32 5.23 -18.34
C GLY A 109 -27.38 5.06 -17.26
N GLY A 110 -28.63 5.38 -17.59
CA GLY A 110 -29.80 4.95 -16.85
C GLY A 110 -30.07 3.49 -17.16
N ASN A 111 -29.19 2.60 -16.69
CA ASN A 111 -29.60 1.24 -16.42
C ASN A 111 -29.87 1.18 -14.92
N GLU A 112 -31.15 1.13 -14.59
CA GLU A 112 -31.66 0.61 -13.34
C GLU A 112 -31.16 -0.84 -13.18
N ARG A 113 -29.93 -1.00 -12.70
CA ARG A 113 -29.79 -1.78 -11.49
C ARG A 113 -29.64 -0.74 -10.39
N PRO A 114 -30.58 -0.65 -9.44
CA PRO A 114 -30.33 0.18 -8.29
C PRO A 114 -28.96 -0.26 -7.75
N ILE A 115 -28.08 0.69 -7.43
CA ILE A 115 -27.18 0.38 -6.33
C ILE A 115 -28.12 -0.04 -5.24
N SER A 116 -27.99 -1.29 -4.83
CA SER A 116 -28.81 -1.85 -3.79
C SER A 116 -28.92 -0.77 -2.72
N GLU A 117 -30.16 -0.36 -2.39
CA GLU A 117 -30.41 0.55 -1.27
C GLU A 117 -29.68 0.06 0.00
N SER A 118 -29.31 -1.22 -0.02
CA SER A 118 -28.49 -2.03 0.85
C SER A 118 -27.22 -1.40 1.45
N PHE A 119 -26.46 -0.54 0.76
CA PHE A 119 -25.32 0.14 1.44
C PHE A 119 -25.68 1.49 2.06
N SER A 120 -26.82 2.08 1.73
CA SER A 120 -27.23 3.37 2.34
C SER A 120 -27.62 3.23 3.81
N SER A 121 -28.03 2.03 4.21
CA SER A 121 -28.27 1.63 5.60
C SER A 121 -27.02 1.19 6.35
N MET A 122 -25.88 1.05 5.66
CA MET A 122 -24.66 0.48 6.24
C MET A 122 -24.18 1.31 7.42
N LYS A 123 -23.86 0.61 8.52
CA LYS A 123 -23.33 1.22 9.75
C LYS A 123 -21.91 0.76 9.99
N ILE A 124 -21.01 1.72 10.07
CA ILE A 124 -19.62 1.52 10.47
C ILE A 124 -19.50 1.92 11.95
N VAL A 125 -19.20 0.96 12.82
CA VAL A 125 -19.10 1.14 14.26
C VAL A 125 -17.68 0.83 14.72
N ARG A 126 -16.99 1.84 15.27
CA ARG A 126 -15.67 1.66 15.87
C ARG A 126 -15.80 1.09 17.27
N LEU A 127 -15.14 -0.04 17.51
CA LEU A 127 -15.21 -0.79 18.77
C LEU A 127 -14.03 -0.50 19.71
N THR A 128 -12.87 -0.12 19.16
CA THR A 128 -11.69 0.25 19.95
C THR A 128 -11.19 1.65 19.59
N TYR A 129 -10.49 2.28 20.54
CA TYR A 129 -9.96 3.64 20.39
C TYR A 129 -8.49 3.76 20.82
N ALA A 130 -7.87 2.63 21.21
CA ALA A 130 -6.50 2.60 21.69
C ALA A 130 -5.48 2.53 20.54
N GLY A 131 -5.90 2.16 19.33
CA GLY A 131 -5.03 2.19 18.14
C GLY A 131 -3.96 1.10 18.07
N ARG A 132 -4.06 0.05 18.90
CA ARG A 132 -2.98 -0.95 19.07
C ARG A 132 -3.48 -2.37 18.85
N ILE A 133 -4.13 -2.60 17.73
CA ILE A 133 -4.65 -3.92 17.34
C ILE A 133 -3.78 -4.50 16.22
N LEU A 134 -3.36 -5.76 16.37
CA LEU A 134 -2.59 -6.49 15.36
C LEU A 134 -3.49 -7.27 14.39
N ASP A 135 -4.54 -7.92 14.91
CA ASP A 135 -5.44 -8.74 14.12
C ASP A 135 -6.81 -8.91 14.80
N VAL A 136 -7.82 -9.33 14.02
CA VAL A 136 -9.21 -9.44 14.46
C VAL A 136 -10.01 -10.49 13.67
N ALA A 137 -10.88 -11.23 14.35
CA ALA A 137 -11.85 -12.14 13.73
C ALA A 137 -13.20 -12.13 14.45
N ILE A 138 -14.27 -12.48 13.74
CA ILE A 138 -15.64 -12.60 14.29
C ILE A 138 -16.15 -14.03 14.15
N SER A 139 -16.91 -14.51 15.13
CA SER A 139 -17.59 -15.82 15.06
C SER A 139 -18.73 -15.80 14.04
N GLY A 140 -19.05 -16.96 13.46
CA GLY A 140 -20.07 -17.05 12.39
C GLY A 140 -21.47 -16.57 12.81
N ASP A 141 -21.78 -16.61 14.10
CA ASP A 141 -23.03 -16.13 14.73
C ASP A 141 -22.94 -14.66 15.21
N ALA A 142 -21.86 -13.95 14.90
CA ALA A 142 -21.60 -12.57 15.26
C ALA A 142 -21.69 -12.26 16.78
N ARG A 143 -21.48 -13.26 17.65
CA ARG A 143 -21.54 -13.09 19.11
C ARG A 143 -20.19 -12.86 19.76
N LEU A 144 -19.13 -13.43 19.19
CA LEU A 144 -17.77 -13.38 19.72
C LEU A 144 -16.85 -12.70 18.74
N LEU A 145 -15.91 -11.94 19.29
CA LEU A 145 -14.87 -11.25 18.55
C LEU A 145 -13.53 -11.64 19.16
N ALA A 146 -12.64 -12.25 18.37
CA ALA A 146 -11.28 -12.53 18.77
C ALA A 146 -10.37 -11.39 18.28
N TYR A 147 -9.47 -10.91 19.11
CA TYR A 147 -8.57 -9.83 18.73
C TYR A 147 -7.23 -9.90 19.45
N VAL A 148 -6.20 -9.33 18.82
CA VAL A 148 -4.84 -9.28 19.36
C VAL A 148 -4.45 -7.84 19.67
N PRO A 149 -4.54 -7.38 20.93
CA PRO A 149 -3.97 -6.11 21.33
C PRO A 149 -2.44 -6.19 21.41
N ILE A 150 -1.80 -5.05 21.19
CA ILE A 150 -0.35 -4.85 21.33
C ILE A 150 -0.10 -3.95 22.55
N GLU A 151 0.51 -4.50 23.58
CA GLU A 151 0.81 -3.79 24.82
C GLU A 151 2.30 -3.94 25.17
N ALA A 152 3.01 -2.81 25.22
CA ALA A 152 4.47 -2.79 25.39
C ALA A 152 5.19 -3.79 24.45
N GLY A 153 4.70 -3.91 23.22
CA GLY A 153 5.22 -4.81 22.18
C GLY A 153 5.01 -6.31 22.43
N ASN A 154 4.23 -6.69 23.44
CA ASN A 154 3.72 -8.04 23.58
C ASN A 154 2.37 -8.16 22.88
N HIS A 155 2.07 -9.37 22.44
CA HIS A 155 0.84 -9.78 21.77
C HIS A 155 0.12 -10.76 22.69
N SER A 156 -1.13 -10.46 23.03
CA SER A 156 -2.03 -11.41 23.73
C SER A 156 -3.23 -11.69 22.85
N LEU A 157 -3.96 -12.77 23.12
CA LEU A 157 -5.18 -13.10 22.38
C LEU A 157 -6.38 -13.03 23.31
N TRP A 158 -7.36 -12.22 22.92
CA TRP A 158 -8.54 -11.95 23.72
C TRP A 158 -9.81 -12.31 22.97
N ILE A 159 -10.81 -12.74 23.73
CA ILE A 159 -12.18 -12.91 23.25
C ILE A 159 -13.04 -11.82 23.88
N TRP A 160 -13.87 -11.19 23.06
CA TRP A 160 -14.87 -10.21 23.45
C TRP A 160 -16.26 -10.73 23.06
N LYS A 161 -17.11 -10.92 24.06
CA LYS A 161 -18.53 -11.23 23.89
C LYS A 161 -19.32 -9.94 23.66
N LEU A 162 -19.87 -9.77 22.46
CA LEU A 162 -20.44 -8.50 22.00
C LEU A 162 -21.75 -8.11 22.68
N ASP A 163 -22.52 -9.07 23.21
CA ASP A 163 -23.82 -8.82 23.86
C ASP A 163 -23.68 -8.30 25.29
N SER A 164 -22.75 -8.87 26.08
CA SER A 164 -22.53 -8.52 27.49
C SER A 164 -21.37 -7.53 27.68
N GLY A 165 -20.49 -7.40 26.69
CA GLY A 165 -19.24 -6.65 26.83
C GLY A 165 -18.14 -7.39 27.57
N GLU A 166 -18.37 -8.64 27.98
CA GLU A 166 -17.40 -9.47 28.69
C GLU A 166 -16.18 -9.76 27.82
N LYS A 167 -14.98 -9.67 28.43
CA LYS A 167 -13.70 -9.94 27.76
C LYS A 167 -12.86 -10.87 28.62
N TRP A 168 -12.19 -11.82 27.99
CA TRP A 168 -11.24 -12.69 28.66
C TRP A 168 -10.08 -13.04 27.74
N GLU A 169 -8.92 -13.24 28.36
CA GLU A 169 -7.69 -13.64 27.69
C GLU A 169 -7.68 -15.16 27.47
N VAL A 170 -7.26 -15.60 26.29
CA VAL A 170 -7.09 -17.02 25.91
C VAL A 170 -5.65 -17.37 25.61
N VAL A 171 -4.81 -16.41 25.22
CA VAL A 171 -3.35 -16.58 25.11
C VAL A 171 -2.69 -15.40 25.84
N PRO A 172 -1.81 -15.66 26.82
CA PRO A 172 -1.17 -14.62 27.60
C PRO A 172 -0.24 -13.75 26.74
N PRO A 173 0.16 -12.56 27.22
CA PRO A 173 1.04 -11.66 26.48
C PRO A 173 2.41 -12.29 26.23
N ASP A 174 2.82 -12.33 24.97
CA ASP A 174 4.11 -12.86 24.52
C ASP A 174 4.77 -11.90 23.51
N PRO A 175 6.11 -11.72 23.51
CA PRO A 175 6.80 -10.95 22.47
C PRO A 175 6.73 -11.58 21.07
N GLU A 176 6.45 -12.87 20.92
CA GLU A 176 6.20 -13.52 19.64
C GLU A 176 4.90 -13.02 19.00
N LEU A 177 4.90 -12.87 17.67
CA LEU A 177 3.71 -12.39 16.96
C LEU A 177 2.59 -13.42 17.06
N CYS A 178 1.36 -12.94 17.22
CA CYS A 178 0.13 -13.74 17.20
C CYS A 178 -0.85 -13.09 16.21
N TRP A 179 -1.24 -13.80 15.14
CA TRP A 179 -2.07 -13.26 14.06
C TRP A 179 -2.76 -14.38 13.26
N GLY A 180 -3.48 -14.07 12.19
CA GLY A 180 -4.18 -15.04 11.35
C GLY A 180 -5.38 -15.70 12.04
N LEU A 181 -6.17 -14.91 12.77
CA LEU A 181 -7.25 -15.42 13.61
C LEU A 181 -8.39 -16.07 12.79
N ARG A 182 -8.82 -17.29 13.17
CA ARG A 182 -9.98 -17.95 12.55
C ARG A 182 -10.77 -18.80 13.53
N PHE A 183 -12.06 -18.48 13.74
CA PHE A 183 -12.94 -19.33 14.54
C PHE A 183 -13.27 -20.64 13.82
N THR A 184 -13.48 -21.71 14.58
CA THR A 184 -14.22 -22.88 14.11
C THR A 184 -15.69 -22.52 13.86
N ALA A 185 -16.36 -23.27 12.99
CA ALA A 185 -17.77 -23.04 12.66
C ALA A 185 -18.70 -23.04 13.90
N ASP A 186 -18.37 -23.83 14.92
CA ASP A 186 -19.10 -23.91 16.19
C ASP A 186 -18.64 -22.88 17.25
N ALA A 187 -17.67 -22.03 16.91
CA ALA A 187 -17.05 -21.03 17.78
C ALA A 187 -16.48 -21.56 19.11
N LYS A 188 -16.22 -22.87 19.22
CA LYS A 188 -15.61 -23.46 20.43
C LYS A 188 -14.09 -23.34 20.45
N CYS A 189 -13.48 -23.25 19.28
CA CYS A 189 -12.04 -23.11 19.14
C CYS A 189 -11.68 -21.94 18.22
N LEU A 190 -10.45 -21.49 18.35
CA LEU A 190 -9.85 -20.43 17.56
C LEU A 190 -8.49 -20.93 17.04
N TYR A 191 -8.24 -20.73 15.76
CA TYR A 191 -6.93 -20.89 15.16
C TYR A 191 -6.20 -19.55 15.16
N TYR A 192 -4.89 -19.59 15.37
CA TYR A 192 -3.99 -18.46 15.20
C TYR A 192 -2.61 -18.95 14.78
N ILE A 193 -1.83 -18.06 14.20
CA ILE A 193 -0.47 -18.26 13.73
C ILE A 193 0.47 -17.55 14.70
N SER A 194 1.54 -18.24 15.11
CA SER A 194 2.65 -17.63 15.82
C SER A 194 3.91 -17.56 14.96
N ALA A 195 4.66 -16.47 15.09
CA ALA A 195 5.96 -16.28 14.44
C ALA A 195 7.02 -15.92 15.46
N GLN A 196 8.07 -16.74 15.54
CA GLN A 196 9.19 -16.48 16.45
C GLN A 196 10.17 -15.49 15.81
N SER A 197 10.69 -14.54 16.58
CA SER A 197 11.58 -13.48 16.08
C SER A 197 12.83 -13.97 15.33
N ASN A 198 13.26 -15.21 15.58
CA ASN A 198 14.45 -15.80 14.95
C ASN A 198 14.16 -16.79 13.83
N SER A 199 12.89 -17.14 13.60
CA SER A 199 12.44 -18.15 12.64
C SER A 199 11.72 -17.50 11.46
N THR A 200 11.91 -18.04 10.26
CA THR A 200 11.05 -17.75 9.11
C THR A 200 9.86 -18.71 9.00
N ILE A 201 9.82 -19.72 9.87
CA ILE A 201 8.78 -20.75 9.92
C ILE A 201 7.75 -20.33 10.95
N ASN A 202 6.52 -20.10 10.52
CA ASN A 202 5.39 -19.85 11.41
C ASN A 202 4.68 -21.17 11.78
N VAL A 203 3.94 -21.13 12.89
CA VAL A 203 3.24 -22.29 13.45
C VAL A 203 1.76 -21.97 13.57
N LEU A 204 0.90 -22.88 13.09
CA LEU A 204 -0.54 -22.81 13.30
C LEU A 204 -0.89 -23.52 14.61
N HIS A 205 -1.60 -22.79 15.48
CA HIS A 205 -2.10 -23.28 16.76
C HIS A 205 -3.63 -23.30 16.77
N ARG A 206 -4.18 -24.11 17.66
CA ARG A 206 -5.60 -24.17 17.97
C ARG A 206 -5.80 -24.07 19.48
N VAL A 207 -6.64 -23.15 19.92
CA VAL A 207 -6.95 -22.91 21.33
C VAL A 207 -8.46 -22.93 21.58
N ALA A 208 -8.88 -23.36 22.77
CA ALA A 208 -10.28 -23.33 23.18
C ALA A 208 -10.72 -21.90 23.52
N VAL A 209 -11.88 -21.48 23.02
CA VAL A 209 -12.42 -20.12 23.24
C VAL A 209 -12.82 -19.89 24.70
N ARG A 210 -13.20 -20.93 25.44
CA ARG A 210 -13.56 -20.85 26.88
C ARG A 210 -12.60 -21.62 27.79
N GLY A 211 -11.36 -21.83 27.36
CA GLY A 211 -10.32 -22.38 28.25
C GLY A 211 -9.94 -21.35 29.31
N GLY A 212 -9.88 -21.73 30.59
CA GLY A 212 -9.21 -20.91 31.61
C GLY A 212 -7.71 -20.78 31.32
N GLN A 213 -7.00 -20.00 32.14
CA GLN A 213 -5.55 -19.70 32.04
C GLN A 213 -4.57 -20.91 32.02
N SER A 214 -5.05 -22.15 31.88
CA SER A 214 -4.28 -23.39 32.02
C SER A 214 -4.41 -24.36 30.85
N GLN A 215 -5.08 -24.01 29.73
CA GLN A 215 -5.04 -24.84 28.52
C GLN A 215 -4.00 -24.30 27.54
N GLU A 216 -2.90 -25.04 27.37
CA GLU A 216 -1.90 -24.72 26.37
C GLU A 216 -2.48 -24.86 24.95
N PRO A 217 -2.20 -23.90 24.05
CA PRO A 217 -2.57 -24.01 22.64
C PRO A 217 -2.00 -25.28 22.00
N GLN A 218 -2.84 -25.99 21.25
CA GLN A 218 -2.42 -27.18 20.50
C GLN A 218 -1.72 -26.75 19.21
N ARG A 219 -0.49 -27.20 19.00
CA ARG A 219 0.20 -27.08 17.70
C ARG A 219 -0.47 -28.00 16.67
N VAL A 220 -0.87 -27.44 15.53
CA VAL A 220 -1.57 -28.16 14.45
C VAL A 220 -0.67 -28.37 13.25
N LEU A 221 -0.07 -27.29 12.73
CA LEU A 221 0.78 -27.31 11.54
C LEU A 221 1.96 -26.36 11.68
N VAL A 222 2.97 -26.54 10.83
CA VAL A 222 4.09 -25.61 10.66
C VAL A 222 4.26 -25.21 9.22
N ASN A 223 5.07 -24.17 9.03
CA ASN A 223 5.40 -23.62 7.71
C ASN A 223 4.13 -23.14 6.99
N ILE A 224 3.41 -22.24 7.67
CA ILE A 224 2.19 -21.61 7.17
C ILE A 224 2.44 -20.11 7.00
N ASP A 225 2.13 -19.54 5.84
CA ASP A 225 2.51 -18.16 5.50
C ASP A 225 1.31 -17.24 5.26
N SER A 226 0.08 -17.76 5.40
CA SER A 226 -1.16 -16.99 5.41
C SER A 226 -2.10 -17.48 6.50
N PRO A 227 -3.10 -16.69 6.92
CA PRO A 227 -4.21 -17.20 7.71
C PRO A 227 -4.94 -18.34 6.98
N ILE A 228 -5.61 -19.21 7.73
CA ILE A 228 -6.33 -20.35 7.16
C ILE A 228 -7.75 -19.97 6.72
N ALA A 229 -8.25 -20.69 5.71
CA ALA A 229 -9.65 -20.72 5.34
C ALA A 229 -10.22 -22.11 5.61
N LEU A 230 -11.32 -22.19 6.36
CA LEU A 230 -12.01 -23.47 6.64
C LEU A 230 -12.97 -23.81 5.49
N SER A 231 -13.04 -25.10 5.13
CA SER A 231 -14.06 -25.62 4.22
C SER A 231 -15.46 -25.49 4.82
N PRO A 232 -16.53 -25.46 4.00
CA PRO A 232 -17.90 -25.29 4.51
C PRO A 232 -18.36 -26.38 5.50
N ASP A 233 -17.84 -27.60 5.36
CA ASP A 233 -18.09 -28.71 6.29
C ASP A 233 -17.22 -28.66 7.56
N GLY A 234 -16.24 -27.75 7.61
CA GLY A 234 -15.31 -27.59 8.73
C GLY A 234 -14.30 -28.74 8.88
N LEU A 235 -14.13 -29.61 7.88
CA LEU A 235 -13.23 -30.76 7.94
C LEU A 235 -11.83 -30.47 7.36
N GLN A 236 -11.73 -29.47 6.49
CA GLN A 236 -10.50 -29.10 5.82
C GLN A 236 -10.17 -27.62 6.04
N MET A 237 -8.89 -27.31 5.84
CA MET A 237 -8.37 -25.96 5.80
C MET A 237 -7.50 -25.74 4.58
N ALA A 238 -7.54 -24.53 4.04
CA ALA A 238 -6.68 -24.06 2.96
C ALA A 238 -5.81 -22.89 3.44
N PHE A 239 -4.57 -22.83 2.95
CA PHE A 239 -3.64 -21.75 3.25
C PHE A 239 -2.58 -21.63 2.16
N VAL A 240 -1.91 -20.48 2.12
CA VAL A 240 -0.75 -20.23 1.26
C VAL A 240 0.52 -20.63 2.01
N ARG A 241 1.41 -21.33 1.32
CA ARG A 241 2.75 -21.68 1.79
C ARG A 241 3.80 -21.20 0.80
N SER A 242 4.84 -20.56 1.30
CA SER A 242 6.00 -20.12 0.56
C SER A 242 7.09 -21.18 0.58
N PHE A 243 7.71 -21.43 -0.57
CA PHE A 243 8.89 -22.27 -0.73
C PHE A 243 10.02 -21.41 -1.31
N PRO A 244 10.65 -20.55 -0.49
CA PRO A 244 11.57 -19.54 -0.98
C PRO A 244 12.78 -20.16 -1.71
N GLY A 245 13.34 -21.27 -1.20
CA GLY A 245 14.43 -21.99 -1.88
C GLY A 245 14.02 -22.75 -3.15
N GLN A 246 12.72 -22.79 -3.48
CA GLN A 246 12.19 -23.29 -4.75
C GLN A 246 11.61 -22.15 -5.61
N HIS A 247 11.73 -20.90 -5.17
CA HIS A 247 11.16 -19.70 -5.81
C HIS A 247 9.69 -19.86 -6.22
N ARG A 248 8.88 -20.45 -5.34
CA ARG A 248 7.45 -20.66 -5.60
C ARG A 248 6.63 -20.53 -4.33
N ASP A 249 5.34 -20.30 -4.49
CA ASP A 249 4.33 -20.44 -3.45
C ASP A 249 3.22 -21.39 -3.91
N ALA A 250 2.45 -21.89 -2.96
CA ALA A 250 1.39 -22.86 -3.23
C ALA A 250 0.18 -22.69 -2.31
N ILE A 251 -0.99 -23.05 -2.85
CA ILE A 251 -2.19 -23.31 -2.06
C ILE A 251 -2.15 -24.75 -1.59
N ILE A 252 -2.10 -24.92 -0.27
CA ILE A 252 -2.12 -26.21 0.40
C ILE A 252 -3.50 -26.42 1.01
N VAL A 253 -4.02 -27.64 0.91
CA VAL A 253 -5.17 -28.10 1.67
C VAL A 253 -4.76 -29.22 2.61
N ALA A 254 -5.26 -29.19 3.83
CA ALA A 254 -5.06 -30.20 4.86
C ALA A 254 -6.37 -30.43 5.61
N ASN A 255 -6.46 -31.55 6.33
CA ASN A 255 -7.51 -31.72 7.33
C ASN A 255 -7.31 -30.72 8.48
N THR A 256 -8.37 -30.37 9.20
CA THR A 256 -8.32 -29.40 10.31
C THR A 256 -7.43 -29.79 11.50
N ASP A 257 -7.00 -31.05 11.56
CA ASP A 257 -6.02 -31.57 12.52
C ASP A 257 -4.56 -31.49 12.02
N GLY A 258 -4.35 -31.00 10.80
CA GLY A 258 -3.04 -30.88 10.15
C GLY A 258 -2.62 -32.10 9.33
N THR A 259 -3.42 -33.16 9.28
CA THR A 259 -3.09 -34.36 8.49
C THR A 259 -3.47 -34.19 7.01
N HIS A 260 -2.97 -35.11 6.16
CA HIS A 260 -3.32 -35.20 4.75
C HIS A 260 -3.08 -33.91 3.95
N GLU A 261 -1.95 -33.24 4.21
CA GLU A 261 -1.53 -32.09 3.43
C GLU A 261 -1.36 -32.47 1.95
N ARG A 262 -1.95 -31.66 1.07
CA ARG A 262 -1.78 -31.77 -0.38
C ARG A 262 -1.71 -30.39 -1.03
N GLU A 263 -0.85 -30.29 -2.03
CA GLU A 263 -0.78 -29.11 -2.89
C GLU A 263 -1.95 -29.15 -3.90
N LEU A 264 -2.70 -28.05 -4.00
CA LEU A 264 -3.76 -27.89 -5.00
C LEU A 264 -3.30 -27.09 -6.22
N ALA A 265 -2.50 -26.05 -5.99
CA ALA A 265 -1.96 -25.20 -7.03
C ALA A 265 -0.67 -24.54 -6.56
N SER A 266 0.24 -24.26 -7.48
CA SER A 266 1.44 -23.47 -7.20
C SER A 266 1.69 -22.41 -8.26
N ARG A 267 2.43 -21.37 -7.88
CA ARG A 267 2.90 -20.32 -8.79
C ARG A 267 4.40 -20.16 -8.65
N GLN A 268 5.07 -20.13 -9.79
CA GLN A 268 6.48 -19.84 -9.87
C GLN A 268 6.69 -18.32 -9.81
N HIS A 269 7.64 -17.90 -8.98
CA HIS A 269 8.04 -16.50 -8.91
C HIS A 269 8.55 -16.07 -10.31
N PRO A 270 8.18 -14.86 -10.77
CA PRO A 270 7.75 -13.74 -9.94
C PRO A 270 6.26 -13.66 -9.64
N ASN A 271 5.44 -14.54 -10.21
CA ASN A 271 4.02 -14.62 -9.91
C ASN A 271 3.84 -15.21 -8.51
N LYS A 272 3.07 -14.54 -7.66
CA LYS A 272 2.85 -14.93 -6.27
C LYS A 272 1.39 -14.98 -5.92
N PHE A 273 1.00 -15.89 -5.04
CA PHE A 273 -0.22 -15.75 -4.27
C PHE A 273 -0.06 -14.62 -3.25
N SER A 274 -1.16 -13.93 -2.94
CA SER A 274 -1.24 -13.01 -1.80
C SER A 274 -1.15 -13.85 -0.53
N PHE A 275 -0.28 -13.46 0.40
CA PHE A 275 -0.17 -14.10 1.73
C PHE A 275 -1.28 -13.67 2.69
N SER A 276 -2.34 -13.05 2.17
CA SER A 276 -3.57 -12.78 2.91
C SER A 276 -4.50 -13.99 2.92
N SER A 277 -5.54 -13.94 3.76
CA SER A 277 -6.49 -15.04 3.96
C SER A 277 -7.18 -15.48 2.64
N PRO A 278 -7.05 -16.75 2.21
CA PRO A 278 -7.91 -17.30 1.15
C PRO A 278 -9.34 -17.51 1.65
N SER A 279 -10.25 -17.93 0.77
CA SER A 279 -11.66 -18.14 1.11
C SER A 279 -12.28 -19.31 0.35
N TRP A 280 -12.90 -20.26 1.06
CA TRP A 280 -13.66 -21.33 0.41
C TRP A 280 -15.01 -20.80 -0.10
N SER A 281 -15.39 -21.23 -1.30
CA SER A 281 -16.75 -21.03 -1.78
C SER A 281 -17.73 -21.80 -0.90
N PRO A 282 -18.98 -21.31 -0.73
CA PRO A 282 -19.96 -21.98 0.14
C PRO A 282 -20.32 -23.41 -0.30
N ASP A 283 -20.16 -23.73 -1.59
CA ASP A 283 -20.37 -25.07 -2.13
C ASP A 283 -19.13 -25.99 -2.01
N GLY A 284 -18.02 -25.47 -1.48
CA GLY A 284 -16.78 -26.21 -1.21
C GLY A 284 -15.97 -26.56 -2.46
N LYS A 285 -16.30 -26.01 -3.63
CA LYS A 285 -15.65 -26.38 -4.90
C LYS A 285 -14.47 -25.48 -5.28
N LEU A 286 -14.44 -24.25 -4.80
CA LEU A 286 -13.44 -23.24 -5.16
C LEU A 286 -12.80 -22.65 -3.91
N ILE A 287 -11.54 -22.24 -4.04
CA ILE A 287 -10.83 -21.43 -3.06
C ILE A 287 -10.43 -20.12 -3.73
N ALA A 288 -11.03 -19.02 -3.31
CA ALA A 288 -10.69 -17.68 -3.78
C ALA A 288 -9.44 -17.16 -3.06
N VAL A 289 -8.52 -16.56 -3.83
CA VAL A 289 -7.25 -16.03 -3.32
C VAL A 289 -6.77 -14.88 -4.22
N GLY A 290 -6.19 -13.84 -3.62
CA GLY A 290 -5.48 -12.83 -4.38
C GLY A 290 -4.19 -13.39 -4.99
N ALA A 291 -3.83 -13.01 -6.21
CA ALA A 291 -2.53 -13.34 -6.76
C ALA A 291 -2.05 -12.28 -7.76
N SER A 292 -0.74 -12.12 -7.88
CA SER A 292 -0.14 -11.17 -8.82
C SER A 292 -0.26 -11.67 -10.27
N ARG A 293 -0.59 -10.77 -11.20
CA ARG A 293 -0.63 -11.04 -12.63
C ARG A 293 0.75 -10.79 -13.26
N SER A 294 1.19 -11.71 -14.13
CA SER A 294 2.35 -11.60 -15.05
C SER A 294 3.36 -10.48 -14.77
N ASN A 295 4.45 -10.76 -14.04
CA ASN A 295 5.63 -9.89 -13.81
C ASN A 295 5.37 -8.43 -13.37
N LYS A 296 4.12 -8.01 -13.18
CA LYS A 296 3.70 -6.69 -12.71
C LYS A 296 3.32 -6.79 -11.23
N LEU A 297 3.39 -5.66 -10.53
CA LEU A 297 2.97 -5.56 -9.12
C LEU A 297 1.43 -5.55 -8.94
N GLU A 298 0.68 -5.81 -10.02
CA GLU A 298 -0.78 -5.82 -10.01
C GLU A 298 -1.31 -7.17 -9.50
N PHE A 299 -2.30 -7.12 -8.62
CA PHE A 299 -3.02 -8.26 -8.08
C PHE A 299 -4.40 -8.38 -8.73
N THR A 300 -4.89 -9.61 -8.82
CA THR A 300 -6.26 -9.97 -9.21
C THR A 300 -6.77 -11.13 -8.33
N LEU A 301 -8.06 -11.46 -8.44
CA LEU A 301 -8.68 -12.58 -7.73
C LEU A 301 -8.66 -13.84 -8.60
N PHE A 302 -8.07 -14.91 -8.06
CA PHE A 302 -8.13 -16.26 -8.63
C PHE A 302 -9.05 -17.14 -7.80
N ALA A 303 -9.70 -18.08 -8.46
CA ALA A 303 -10.33 -19.24 -7.84
C ALA A 303 -9.51 -20.49 -8.18
N VAL A 304 -9.11 -21.23 -7.14
CA VAL A 304 -8.44 -22.52 -7.26
C VAL A 304 -9.47 -23.62 -7.10
N PRO A 305 -9.72 -24.44 -8.14
CA PRO A 305 -10.61 -25.58 -8.04
C PRO A 305 -10.08 -26.65 -7.07
N VAL A 306 -10.94 -27.10 -6.15
CA VAL A 306 -10.57 -28.08 -5.11
C VAL A 306 -10.33 -29.49 -5.69
N ASN A 307 -10.83 -29.74 -6.90
CA ASN A 307 -10.57 -30.96 -7.66
C ASN A 307 -9.17 -30.99 -8.31
N GLY A 308 -8.35 -29.95 -8.16
CA GLY A 308 -7.00 -29.86 -8.71
C GLY A 308 -6.93 -29.43 -10.18
N ALA A 309 -8.03 -28.92 -10.75
CA ALA A 309 -7.97 -28.24 -12.04
C ALA A 309 -7.20 -26.92 -11.94
N ASP A 310 -6.77 -26.39 -13.10
CA ASP A 310 -5.97 -25.16 -13.15
C ASP A 310 -6.69 -23.97 -12.51
N PRO A 311 -5.98 -23.08 -11.78
CA PRO A 311 -6.54 -21.87 -11.24
C PRO A 311 -7.19 -20.99 -12.31
N ILE A 312 -8.38 -20.49 -12.01
CA ILE A 312 -9.18 -19.66 -12.91
C ILE A 312 -9.12 -18.22 -12.40
N GLU A 313 -8.82 -17.28 -13.27
CA GLU A 313 -9.00 -15.87 -12.93
C GLU A 313 -10.50 -15.56 -12.85
N LEU A 314 -10.97 -15.08 -11.69
CA LEU A 314 -12.40 -14.84 -11.49
C LEU A 314 -12.89 -13.69 -12.35
N CYS A 315 -12.20 -12.55 -12.29
CA CYS A 315 -12.52 -11.34 -13.02
C CYS A 315 -11.24 -10.56 -13.35
N SER A 316 -11.18 -9.88 -14.49
CA SER A 316 -9.96 -9.25 -15.02
C SER A 316 -9.65 -7.86 -14.44
N TRP A 317 -9.89 -7.63 -13.16
CA TRP A 317 -9.59 -6.36 -12.49
C TRP A 317 -8.19 -6.36 -11.91
N GLU A 318 -7.56 -5.19 -11.92
CA GLU A 318 -6.19 -4.99 -11.46
C GLU A 318 -6.15 -4.05 -10.27
N TRP A 319 -5.50 -4.50 -9.20
CA TRP A 319 -5.30 -3.75 -7.97
C TRP A 319 -3.81 -3.66 -7.64
N LYS A 320 -3.39 -2.56 -7.02
CA LYS A 320 -2.00 -2.37 -6.57
C LYS A 320 -1.65 -3.27 -5.39
N ASP A 321 -2.64 -3.58 -4.56
CA ASP A 321 -2.56 -4.52 -3.45
C ASP A 321 -3.93 -5.17 -3.30
N LEU A 322 -3.95 -6.46 -2.98
CA LEU A 322 -5.17 -7.21 -2.67
C LEU A 322 -4.94 -8.12 -1.47
N ARG A 323 -5.80 -7.96 -0.47
CA ARG A 323 -5.77 -8.67 0.80
C ARG A 323 -7.11 -9.36 1.06
N ALA A 324 -7.17 -10.03 2.21
CA ALA A 324 -8.27 -10.80 2.80
C ALA A 324 -9.49 -10.99 1.90
N VAL A 325 -9.75 -12.23 1.48
CA VAL A 325 -10.89 -12.56 0.64
C VAL A 325 -11.96 -13.27 1.47
N GLY A 326 -13.22 -12.92 1.28
CA GLY A 326 -14.36 -13.49 1.99
C GLY A 326 -15.54 -13.74 1.07
N TRP A 327 -15.90 -15.00 0.80
CA TRP A 327 -17.16 -15.32 0.13
C TRP A 327 -18.36 -14.93 0.99
N ASN A 328 -19.39 -14.39 0.35
CA ASN A 328 -20.72 -14.35 0.93
C ASN A 328 -21.31 -15.77 1.03
N LYS A 329 -22.21 -16.00 1.98
CA LYS A 329 -22.78 -17.34 2.28
C LYS A 329 -23.54 -17.99 1.12
N ASP A 330 -24.16 -17.18 0.27
CA ASP A 330 -24.89 -17.66 -0.90
C ASP A 330 -24.00 -17.89 -2.13
N GLY A 331 -22.72 -17.51 -2.07
CA GLY A 331 -21.77 -17.63 -3.17
C GLY A 331 -22.00 -16.60 -4.28
N SER A 332 -22.86 -15.61 -4.08
CA SER A 332 -23.19 -14.60 -5.10
C SER A 332 -22.19 -13.46 -5.17
N SER A 333 -21.30 -13.33 -4.17
CA SER A 333 -20.31 -12.26 -4.12
C SER A 333 -19.11 -12.58 -3.21
N LEU A 334 -18.05 -11.80 -3.40
CA LEU A 334 -16.86 -11.79 -2.54
C LEU A 334 -16.63 -10.39 -1.97
N TYR A 335 -16.24 -10.33 -0.70
CA TYR A 335 -15.69 -9.14 -0.06
C TYR A 335 -14.18 -9.25 0.01
N PHE A 336 -13.48 -8.16 -0.28
CA PHE A 336 -12.03 -8.12 -0.21
C PHE A 336 -11.52 -6.71 0.04
N SER A 337 -10.31 -6.62 0.61
CA SER A 337 -9.63 -5.35 0.79
C SER A 337 -8.64 -5.15 -0.35
N ALA A 338 -8.74 -4.05 -1.10
CA ALA A 338 -7.83 -3.77 -2.21
C ALA A 338 -7.54 -2.29 -2.40
N THR A 339 -6.36 -2.01 -2.94
CA THR A 339 -5.90 -0.67 -3.31
C THR A 339 -6.05 -0.51 -4.82
N ALA A 340 -6.89 0.43 -5.26
CA ALA A 340 -7.02 0.75 -6.68
C ALA A 340 -5.70 1.30 -7.25
N LEU A 341 -5.47 1.16 -8.56
CA LEU A 341 -4.22 1.60 -9.22
C LEU A 341 -3.93 3.10 -9.03
N ASN A 342 -4.98 3.91 -8.85
CA ASN A 342 -4.92 5.36 -8.65
C ASN A 342 -5.12 5.80 -7.19
N SER A 343 -4.92 4.91 -6.21
CA SER A 343 -5.06 5.22 -4.78
C SER A 343 -3.90 4.64 -3.98
N ASN A 344 -3.67 5.19 -2.79
CA ASN A 344 -2.75 4.64 -1.79
C ASN A 344 -3.47 4.10 -0.53
N SER A 345 -4.80 4.05 -0.54
CA SER A 345 -5.57 3.53 0.60
C SER A 345 -6.18 2.16 0.27
N LEU A 346 -6.04 1.24 1.22
CA LEU A 346 -6.63 -0.10 1.14
C LEU A 346 -8.11 -0.02 1.54
N GLN A 347 -9.01 -0.44 0.66
CA GLN A 347 -10.45 -0.17 0.81
C GLN A 347 -11.24 -1.46 0.63
N ILE A 348 -12.46 -1.50 1.17
CA ILE A 348 -13.31 -2.68 1.07
C ILE A 348 -14.06 -2.64 -0.26
N TRP A 349 -14.07 -3.76 -0.97
CA TRP A 349 -14.76 -3.97 -2.23
C TRP A 349 -15.69 -5.17 -2.14
N LEU A 350 -16.80 -5.08 -2.87
CA LEU A 350 -17.70 -6.17 -3.19
C LEU A 350 -17.48 -6.57 -4.65
N LEU A 351 -17.31 -7.84 -4.93
CA LEU A 351 -17.31 -8.38 -6.28
C LEU A 351 -18.49 -9.33 -6.43
N PRO A 352 -19.57 -8.93 -7.12
CA PRO A 352 -20.61 -9.85 -7.57
C PRO A 352 -20.01 -10.95 -8.45
N TYR A 353 -20.43 -12.18 -8.22
CA TYR A 353 -20.00 -13.36 -8.97
C TYR A 353 -21.23 -14.08 -9.55
N PRO A 354 -21.24 -14.40 -10.86
CA PRO A 354 -20.16 -14.26 -11.84
C PRO A 354 -20.13 -12.92 -12.60
N ASP A 355 -20.99 -11.96 -12.26
CA ASP A 355 -21.19 -10.70 -13.01
C ASP A 355 -19.93 -9.79 -13.07
N CYS A 356 -18.97 -9.96 -12.16
CA CYS A 356 -17.63 -9.37 -12.22
C CYS A 356 -17.52 -7.83 -12.24
N GLU A 357 -18.56 -7.07 -11.91
CA GLU A 357 -18.47 -5.61 -11.71
C GLU A 357 -18.15 -5.27 -10.25
N ALA A 358 -16.86 -5.01 -9.95
CA ALA A 358 -16.41 -4.67 -8.60
C ALA A 358 -17.02 -3.34 -8.12
N GLN A 359 -17.50 -3.31 -6.88
CA GLN A 359 -18.09 -2.13 -6.25
C GLN A 359 -17.30 -1.77 -5.00
N ARG A 360 -16.89 -0.50 -4.90
CA ARG A 360 -16.20 0.01 -3.71
C ARG A 360 -17.22 0.29 -2.60
N ILE A 361 -16.98 -0.28 -1.40
CA ILE A 361 -17.86 -0.13 -0.22
C ILE A 361 -17.43 1.07 0.63
N THR A 362 -16.14 1.20 0.94
CA THR A 362 -15.59 2.30 1.75
C THR A 362 -14.93 3.34 0.84
N ASN A 363 -14.97 4.63 1.18
CA ASN A 363 -14.28 5.66 0.38
C ASN A 363 -13.48 6.70 1.20
N ASP A 364 -13.39 6.53 2.52
CA ASP A 364 -12.70 7.48 3.39
C ASP A 364 -11.16 7.42 3.25
N THR A 365 -10.46 8.27 3.99
CA THR A 365 -8.98 8.36 3.95
C THR A 365 -8.28 7.23 4.69
N ASN A 366 -9.00 6.37 5.42
CA ASN A 366 -8.41 5.30 6.21
C ASN A 366 -8.01 4.11 5.33
N SER A 367 -7.27 3.17 5.90
CA SER A 367 -7.06 1.86 5.28
C SER A 367 -7.82 0.78 6.05
N TYR A 368 -8.40 -0.19 5.36
CA TYR A 368 -9.13 -1.30 5.95
C TYR A 368 -8.36 -2.61 5.72
N GLU A 369 -7.60 -3.02 6.74
CA GLU A 369 -6.75 -4.21 6.75
C GLU A 369 -7.50 -5.42 7.30
N GLU A 370 -7.29 -6.58 6.67
CA GLU A 370 -7.94 -7.86 6.99
C GLU A 370 -9.49 -7.81 6.96
N LEU A 371 -10.13 -8.96 6.76
CA LEU A 371 -11.59 -9.07 6.75
C LEU A 371 -12.03 -10.38 7.41
N SER A 372 -13.01 -10.28 8.30
CA SER A 372 -13.68 -11.42 8.91
C SER A 372 -15.20 -11.26 8.80
N LEU A 373 -15.87 -12.28 8.26
CA LEU A 373 -17.30 -12.25 7.98
C LEU A 373 -18.07 -13.18 8.92
N ALA A 374 -19.08 -12.64 9.59
CA ALA A 374 -20.14 -13.41 10.24
C ALA A 374 -21.38 -13.44 9.35
N GLN A 375 -22.15 -14.52 9.46
CA GLN A 375 -23.28 -14.77 8.58
C GLN A 375 -24.63 -14.47 9.21
N ASN A 376 -24.72 -14.52 10.54
CA ASN A 376 -26.00 -14.41 11.24
C ASN A 376 -25.88 -13.51 12.49
N PRO A 377 -26.26 -12.22 12.42
CA PRO A 377 -26.57 -11.47 11.20
C PRO A 377 -25.30 -11.20 10.35
N PRO A 378 -25.45 -10.90 9.04
CA PRO A 378 -24.35 -10.45 8.20
C PRO A 378 -23.59 -9.30 8.86
N THR A 379 -22.34 -9.57 9.23
CA THR A 379 -21.48 -8.64 9.95
C THR A 379 -20.07 -8.79 9.41
N LEU A 380 -19.41 -7.67 9.11
CA LEU A 380 -18.02 -7.64 8.70
C LEU A 380 -17.22 -6.96 9.80
N VAL A 381 -16.10 -7.56 10.20
CA VAL A 381 -15.12 -6.96 11.10
C VAL A 381 -13.79 -6.82 10.36
N THR A 382 -13.15 -5.67 10.56
CA THR A 382 -11.90 -5.29 9.89
C THR A 382 -11.09 -4.38 10.82
N MET A 383 -9.80 -4.23 10.54
CA MET A 383 -8.96 -3.23 11.18
C MET A 383 -8.94 -1.96 10.35
N GLN A 384 -9.44 -0.87 10.92
CA GLN A 384 -9.24 0.46 10.36
C GLN A 384 -7.88 0.99 10.81
N THR A 385 -6.99 1.21 9.85
CA THR A 385 -5.66 1.79 10.05
C THR A 385 -5.64 3.24 9.60
N ASP A 386 -5.10 4.08 10.48
CA ASP A 386 -4.83 5.50 10.27
C ASP A 386 -3.37 5.77 10.62
N ALA A 387 -2.68 6.54 9.78
CA ALA A 387 -1.28 6.91 10.01
C ALA A 387 -1.21 8.37 10.42
N LEU A 388 -0.50 8.63 11.52
CA LEU A 388 -0.13 9.96 11.97
C LEU A 388 1.39 10.09 11.85
N ALA A 389 1.84 10.90 10.92
CA ALA A 389 3.23 11.20 10.69
C ALA A 389 3.42 12.71 10.62
N ASN A 390 4.48 13.20 11.27
CA ASN A 390 4.87 14.60 11.25
C ASN A 390 6.37 14.71 11.13
N ILE A 391 6.84 15.84 10.61
CA ILE A 391 8.26 16.12 10.46
C ILE A 391 8.78 16.81 11.73
N TRP A 392 9.92 16.35 12.22
CA TRP A 392 10.62 16.84 13.40
C TRP A 392 12.08 17.11 13.08
N ILE A 393 12.64 18.13 13.73
CA ILE A 393 14.10 18.30 13.87
C ILE A 393 14.53 17.64 15.16
N VAL A 394 15.62 16.89 15.10
CA VAL A 394 16.28 16.24 16.22
C VAL A 394 17.70 16.79 16.27
N PRO A 395 17.97 17.79 17.12
CA PRO A 395 19.31 18.37 17.21
C PRO A 395 20.27 17.38 17.89
N ALA A 396 21.58 17.53 17.61
CA ALA A 396 22.62 16.76 18.29
C ALA A 396 22.62 16.97 19.82
N ALA A 397 22.18 18.15 20.28
CA ALA A 397 21.96 18.47 21.69
C ALA A 397 20.65 19.25 21.87
N GLY A 398 19.85 18.88 22.87
CA GLY A 398 18.55 19.49 23.15
C GLY A 398 17.38 18.56 22.84
N ALA A 399 16.17 19.09 22.95
CA ALA A 399 14.95 18.32 22.75
C ALA A 399 14.52 18.31 21.27
N PRO A 400 13.98 17.20 20.74
CA PRO A 400 13.33 17.16 19.44
C PRO A 400 12.21 18.20 19.33
N ARG A 401 12.09 18.85 18.16
CA ARG A 401 11.08 19.87 17.89
C ARG A 401 10.24 19.48 16.68
N ARG A 402 8.91 19.46 16.85
CA ARG A 402 7.96 19.23 15.76
C ARG A 402 7.90 20.46 14.84
N ILE A 403 7.88 20.22 13.54
CA ILE A 403 7.85 21.25 12.50
C ILE A 403 6.46 21.35 11.86
N THR A 404 5.85 20.21 11.55
CA THR A 404 4.53 20.15 10.89
C THR A 404 3.44 19.74 11.87
N SER A 405 2.19 20.06 11.58
CA SER A 405 1.04 19.74 12.45
C SER A 405 -0.01 18.82 11.82
N GLY A 406 0.21 18.33 10.59
CA GLY A 406 -0.70 17.45 9.90
C GLY A 406 -0.59 15.98 10.31
N ARG A 407 -0.74 15.11 9.31
CA ARG A 407 -1.08 13.69 9.48
C ARG A 407 -0.22 12.74 8.67
N THR A 408 0.36 13.14 7.55
CA THR A 408 1.06 12.22 6.63
C THR A 408 2.38 12.78 6.11
N GLU A 409 2.86 13.90 6.65
CA GLU A 409 4.07 14.59 6.21
C GLU A 409 5.31 13.69 6.35
N GLY A 410 5.92 13.39 5.20
CA GLY A 410 7.11 12.55 5.09
C GLY A 410 6.87 11.06 5.34
N PHE A 411 5.61 10.62 5.48
CA PHE A 411 5.27 9.21 5.68
C PHE A 411 5.74 8.35 4.49
N ASP A 412 5.50 8.86 3.29
CA ASP A 412 5.83 8.19 2.03
C ASP A 412 7.17 8.66 1.41
N GLY A 413 8.00 9.35 2.20
CA GLY A 413 9.35 9.71 1.83
C GLY A 413 9.72 11.13 2.22
N LEU A 414 11.00 11.31 2.55
CA LEU A 414 11.60 12.56 3.01
C LEU A 414 13.06 12.60 2.54
N ALA A 415 13.47 13.77 2.05
CA ALA A 415 14.84 14.06 1.63
C ALA A 415 15.21 15.50 2.00
N VAL A 416 16.46 15.72 2.41
CA VAL A 416 16.96 17.02 2.86
C VAL A 416 18.12 17.45 1.98
N ALA A 417 18.08 18.69 1.48
CA ALA A 417 19.14 19.29 0.69
C ALA A 417 20.15 20.02 1.58
N ALA A 418 21.37 20.22 1.08
CA ALA A 418 22.45 20.93 1.78
C ALA A 418 22.07 22.34 2.26
N ASN A 419 21.17 23.01 1.52
CA ASN A 419 20.70 24.36 1.82
C ASN A 419 19.60 24.40 2.91
N GLY A 420 19.32 23.29 3.58
CA GLY A 420 18.30 23.21 4.63
C GLY A 420 16.86 23.15 4.10
N ARG A 421 16.67 22.89 2.80
CA ARG A 421 15.33 22.66 2.24
C ARG A 421 14.94 21.18 2.39
N VAL A 422 13.73 20.95 2.91
CA VAL A 422 13.15 19.62 3.11
C VAL A 422 12.16 19.36 1.97
N PHE A 423 12.30 18.22 1.31
CA PHE A 423 11.36 17.70 0.32
C PHE A 423 10.69 16.47 0.88
N TYR A 424 9.36 16.42 0.84
CA TYR A 424 8.61 15.35 1.48
C TYR A 424 7.33 15.03 0.73
N ALA A 425 6.88 13.78 0.84
CA ALA A 425 5.57 13.38 0.38
C ALA A 425 4.52 13.72 1.46
N LEU A 426 3.38 14.28 1.03
CA LEU A 426 2.20 14.51 1.87
C LEU A 426 0.99 13.87 1.17
N THR A 427 0.27 13.01 1.88
CA THR A 427 -0.90 12.29 1.34
C THR A 427 -2.19 12.96 1.78
N GLU A 428 -2.89 13.58 0.82
CA GLU A 428 -4.21 14.18 0.98
C GLU A 428 -5.21 13.46 0.06
N ASN A 429 -6.41 13.16 0.55
CA ASN A 429 -7.45 12.47 -0.24
C ASN A 429 -6.97 11.18 -0.94
N GLN A 430 -6.17 10.37 -0.23
CA GLN A 430 -5.58 9.11 -0.72
C GLN A 430 -4.55 9.26 -1.85
N GLN A 431 -4.09 10.48 -2.13
CA GLN A 431 -3.08 10.77 -3.13
C GLN A 431 -1.87 11.48 -2.50
N PRO A 432 -0.65 10.97 -2.72
CA PRO A 432 0.57 11.59 -2.25
C PRO A 432 1.01 12.70 -3.22
N ASP A 433 1.43 13.83 -2.70
CA ASP A 433 2.02 14.91 -3.48
C ASP A 433 3.38 15.28 -2.92
N LEU A 434 4.25 15.81 -3.77
CA LEU A 434 5.51 16.37 -3.31
C LEU A 434 5.31 17.78 -2.81
N TRP A 435 5.88 18.03 -1.65
CA TRP A 435 5.96 19.32 -1.01
C TRP A 435 7.41 19.65 -0.70
N SER A 436 7.67 20.94 -0.53
CA SER A 436 8.93 21.43 0.00
C SER A 436 8.67 22.48 1.07
N MET A 437 9.59 22.62 2.01
CA MET A 437 9.61 23.68 3.01
C MET A 437 11.06 23.92 3.46
N ASN A 438 11.32 25.03 4.13
CA ASN A 438 12.54 25.20 4.89
C ASN A 438 12.52 24.30 6.13
N VAL A 439 13.69 23.92 6.64
CA VAL A 439 13.81 23.06 7.83
C VAL A 439 13.07 23.61 9.05
N ASP A 440 12.90 24.93 9.17
CA ASP A 440 12.15 25.58 10.24
C ASP A 440 10.62 25.48 10.11
N GLY A 441 10.12 24.99 8.97
CA GLY A 441 8.70 24.85 8.64
C GLY A 441 8.14 26.01 7.80
N SER A 442 8.93 27.04 7.51
CA SER A 442 8.52 28.16 6.67
C SER A 442 8.56 27.81 5.17
N ASP A 443 7.93 28.66 4.36
CA ASP A 443 7.89 28.54 2.89
C ASP A 443 7.36 27.17 2.38
N ALA A 444 6.43 26.56 3.10
CA ALA A 444 5.80 25.32 2.68
C ALA A 444 5.03 25.49 1.36
N LYS A 445 5.42 24.72 0.34
CA LYS A 445 4.90 24.78 -1.03
C LYS A 445 4.72 23.40 -1.62
N ARG A 446 3.55 23.18 -2.23
CA ARG A 446 3.27 22.01 -3.06
C ARG A 446 4.00 22.13 -4.39
N LEU A 447 4.68 21.06 -4.80
CA LEU A 447 5.47 20.98 -6.04
C LEU A 447 4.78 20.15 -7.13
N THR A 448 4.00 19.13 -6.75
CA THR A 448 3.30 18.24 -7.70
C THR A 448 1.84 18.03 -7.31
N ASN A 449 1.01 17.47 -8.20
CA ASN A 449 -0.43 17.32 -7.96
C ASN A 449 -1.07 16.02 -8.49
N ASP A 450 -0.27 14.97 -8.61
CA ASP A 450 -0.58 13.81 -9.46
C ASP A 450 -0.07 12.47 -8.91
N GLY A 451 0.18 12.35 -7.60
CA GLY A 451 0.52 11.05 -7.00
C GLY A 451 2.01 10.72 -7.02
N CYS A 452 2.80 11.47 -6.24
CA CYS A 452 4.26 11.37 -6.19
C CYS A 452 4.79 10.89 -4.82
N LEU A 453 5.76 9.97 -4.81
CA LEU A 453 6.28 9.29 -3.61
C LEU A 453 7.81 9.23 -3.62
N PHE A 454 8.42 8.94 -2.47
CA PHE A 454 9.85 8.65 -2.30
C PHE A 454 10.80 9.67 -2.97
N PRO A 455 10.76 10.97 -2.57
CA PRO A 455 11.68 11.95 -3.11
C PRO A 455 13.14 11.64 -2.73
N SER A 456 14.06 12.02 -3.62
CA SER A 456 15.50 12.13 -3.40
C SER A 456 15.97 13.44 -4.02
N VAL A 457 16.86 14.16 -3.33
CA VAL A 457 17.34 15.48 -3.75
C VAL A 457 18.84 15.46 -4.03
N SER A 458 19.29 16.21 -5.02
CA SER A 458 20.72 16.42 -5.28
C SER A 458 21.34 17.22 -4.13
N ARG A 459 22.62 16.99 -3.84
CA ARG A 459 23.29 17.66 -2.72
C ARG A 459 23.20 19.18 -2.81
N ASP A 460 23.38 19.72 -4.02
CA ASP A 460 23.25 21.16 -4.30
C ASP A 460 21.81 21.70 -4.27
N GLY A 461 20.82 20.84 -4.02
CA GLY A 461 19.41 21.22 -3.94
C GLY A 461 18.81 21.70 -5.25
N ARG A 462 19.42 21.40 -6.41
CA ARG A 462 18.89 21.81 -7.73
C ARG A 462 17.84 20.87 -8.27
N PHE A 463 18.04 19.56 -8.12
CA PHE A 463 17.16 18.55 -8.70
C PHE A 463 16.52 17.68 -7.64
N VAL A 464 15.25 17.37 -7.85
CA VAL A 464 14.49 16.41 -7.04
C VAL A 464 14.03 15.29 -7.97
N THR A 465 14.32 14.06 -7.59
CA THR A 465 13.81 12.86 -8.24
C THR A 465 12.80 12.17 -7.36
N PHE A 466 11.82 11.50 -7.96
CA PHE A 466 10.71 10.88 -7.24
C PHE A 466 10.05 9.81 -8.07
N VAL A 467 9.16 9.04 -7.45
CA VAL A 467 8.32 8.06 -8.11
C VAL A 467 6.97 8.69 -8.42
N SER A 468 6.50 8.60 -9.66
CA SER A 468 5.13 8.96 -10.04
C SER A 468 4.45 7.80 -10.77
N ALA A 469 3.15 7.62 -10.48
CA ALA A 469 2.28 6.67 -11.16
C ALA A 469 1.59 7.28 -12.40
N GLU A 470 2.00 8.47 -12.83
CA GLU A 470 1.50 9.09 -14.06
C GLU A 470 1.69 8.13 -15.25
N GLY A 471 0.60 7.80 -15.95
CA GLY A 471 0.59 6.80 -17.02
C GLY A 471 0.27 5.36 -16.57
N GLY A 472 -0.01 5.13 -15.29
CA GLY A 472 -0.57 3.89 -14.75
C GLY A 472 0.43 2.96 -14.05
N ILE A 473 1.73 3.12 -14.28
CA ILE A 473 2.80 2.39 -13.59
C ILE A 473 3.83 3.35 -13.00
N HIS A 474 4.51 2.92 -11.94
CA HIS A 474 5.50 3.75 -11.25
C HIS A 474 6.77 3.93 -12.11
N HIS A 475 7.13 5.17 -12.39
CA HIS A 475 8.40 5.54 -13.02
C HIS A 475 9.15 6.56 -12.20
N ILE A 476 10.44 6.74 -12.53
CA ILE A 476 11.28 7.77 -11.93
C ILE A 476 11.18 9.04 -12.77
N TRP A 477 10.86 10.12 -12.08
CA TRP A 477 10.73 11.46 -12.63
C TRP A 477 11.72 12.39 -11.93
N ARG A 478 11.98 13.51 -12.59
CA ARG A 478 12.79 14.61 -12.07
C ARG A 478 12.05 15.93 -12.25
N ILE A 479 12.21 16.83 -11.30
CA ILE A 479 11.87 18.25 -11.35
C ILE A 479 13.06 19.07 -10.86
N ASP A 480 13.04 20.36 -11.17
CA ASP A 480 13.86 21.33 -10.46
C ASP A 480 13.28 21.57 -9.06
N ALA A 481 14.09 22.11 -8.14
CA ALA A 481 13.70 22.31 -6.74
C ALA A 481 12.51 23.25 -6.52
N ASP A 482 12.13 24.04 -7.52
CA ASP A 482 10.93 24.89 -7.51
C ASP A 482 9.67 24.18 -8.06
N GLY A 483 9.80 22.94 -8.54
CA GLY A 483 8.73 22.16 -9.15
C GLY A 483 8.67 22.23 -10.68
N SER A 484 9.52 23.04 -11.32
CA SER A 484 9.54 23.20 -12.77
C SER A 484 10.34 22.09 -13.48
N ASN A 485 10.41 22.16 -14.82
CA ASN A 485 11.22 21.28 -15.67
C ASN A 485 11.02 19.78 -15.44
N ARG A 486 9.76 19.40 -15.20
CA ARG A 486 9.36 18.01 -15.01
C ARG A 486 9.75 17.13 -16.20
N LYS A 487 10.39 16.01 -15.91
CA LYS A 487 10.89 15.06 -16.91
C LYS A 487 10.83 13.62 -16.41
N GLN A 488 10.23 12.74 -17.19
CA GLN A 488 10.30 11.29 -16.97
C GLN A 488 11.68 10.78 -17.37
N LEU A 489 12.29 9.95 -16.54
CA LEU A 489 13.63 9.41 -16.76
C LEU A 489 13.61 7.93 -17.15
N THR A 490 12.70 7.14 -16.56
CA THR A 490 12.60 5.70 -16.83
C THR A 490 11.30 5.33 -17.54
N PHE A 491 11.34 4.23 -18.30
CA PHE A 491 10.25 3.77 -19.17
C PHE A 491 10.10 2.24 -19.15
N GLY A 492 10.50 1.57 -18.06
CA GLY A 492 10.50 0.11 -17.96
C GLY A 492 9.17 -0.47 -17.47
N ASP A 493 9.23 -1.65 -16.83
CA ASP A 493 8.05 -2.34 -16.29
C ASP A 493 7.75 -1.94 -14.83
N GLY A 494 8.15 -0.73 -14.44
CA GLY A 494 7.97 -0.16 -13.10
C GLY A 494 9.28 -0.02 -12.31
N GLU A 495 9.48 1.13 -11.66
CA GLU A 495 10.69 1.46 -10.90
C GLU A 495 10.37 2.21 -9.61
N SER A 496 11.22 2.07 -8.59
CA SER A 496 11.05 2.75 -7.31
C SER A 496 12.38 3.03 -6.60
N TYR A 497 12.30 3.75 -5.49
CA TYR A 497 13.41 4.09 -4.58
C TYR A 497 14.60 4.77 -5.30
N PRO A 498 14.38 5.93 -5.96
CA PRO A 498 15.47 6.67 -6.58
C PRO A 498 16.41 7.24 -5.51
N SER A 499 17.71 7.21 -5.80
CA SER A 499 18.74 7.91 -5.02
C SER A 499 19.68 8.62 -5.97
N ILE A 500 19.73 9.96 -5.89
CA ILE A 500 20.66 10.78 -6.67
C ILE A 500 22.08 10.57 -6.13
N ALA A 501 23.04 10.33 -7.03
CA ALA A 501 24.44 10.28 -6.68
C ALA A 501 24.93 11.68 -6.21
N PRO A 502 25.91 11.78 -5.29
CA PRO A 502 26.33 13.07 -4.72
C PRO A 502 26.87 14.07 -5.75
N ASP A 503 27.40 13.57 -6.88
CA ASP A 503 27.86 14.40 -8.00
C ASP A 503 26.71 15.03 -8.81
N GLY A 504 25.47 14.63 -8.53
CA GLY A 504 24.26 15.09 -9.20
C GLY A 504 24.11 14.60 -10.64
N ARG A 505 24.93 13.63 -11.09
CA ARG A 505 24.99 13.22 -12.51
C ARG A 505 24.22 11.95 -12.83
N SER A 506 23.90 11.13 -11.83
CA SER A 506 23.18 9.88 -12.03
C SER A 506 22.25 9.55 -10.87
N ILE A 507 21.33 8.63 -11.12
CA ILE A 507 20.37 8.11 -10.15
C ILE A 507 20.55 6.60 -10.08
N VAL A 508 20.63 6.05 -8.88
CA VAL A 508 20.51 4.61 -8.63
C VAL A 508 19.08 4.30 -8.20
N TYR A 509 18.51 3.20 -8.69
CA TYR A 509 17.13 2.83 -8.42
C TYR A 509 16.89 1.33 -8.44
N THR A 510 15.68 0.92 -8.04
CA THR A 510 15.25 -0.48 -7.99
C THR A 510 14.07 -0.72 -8.94
N PRO A 511 14.23 -1.50 -10.03
CA PRO A 511 13.10 -1.97 -10.82
C PRO A 511 12.14 -2.82 -9.99
N GLN A 512 10.87 -2.83 -10.40
CA GLN A 512 9.79 -3.58 -9.75
C GLN A 512 9.22 -4.71 -10.64
N GLY A 513 9.45 -4.64 -11.95
CA GLY A 513 9.01 -5.65 -12.93
C GLY A 513 10.00 -6.80 -13.12
N LYS A 514 10.32 -7.14 -14.38
CA LYS A 514 11.18 -8.29 -14.74
C LYS A 514 12.55 -8.29 -14.04
N ALA A 515 13.17 -7.11 -13.92
CA ALA A 515 14.48 -6.94 -13.29
C ALA A 515 14.37 -6.63 -11.78
N ARG A 516 13.25 -6.96 -11.12
CA ARG A 516 13.06 -6.67 -9.70
C ARG A 516 14.17 -7.26 -8.84
N ASN A 517 14.37 -6.64 -7.68
CA ASN A 517 15.44 -7.01 -6.75
C ASN A 517 16.87 -6.84 -7.32
N THR A 518 17.05 -5.96 -8.30
CA THR A 518 18.37 -5.55 -8.77
C THR A 518 18.53 -4.03 -8.65
N LEU A 519 19.77 -3.56 -8.71
CA LEU A 519 20.08 -2.14 -8.75
C LEU A 519 20.46 -1.71 -10.15
N TRP A 520 19.95 -0.55 -10.56
CA TRP A 520 20.21 0.05 -11.86
C TRP A 520 20.61 1.51 -11.69
N ARG A 521 21.36 2.02 -12.66
CA ARG A 521 21.78 3.42 -12.76
C ARG A 521 21.26 4.03 -14.05
N ILE A 522 20.83 5.28 -13.97
CA ILE A 522 20.51 6.11 -15.14
C ILE A 522 21.13 7.50 -15.01
N PRO A 523 21.59 8.16 -16.10
CA PRO A 523 22.01 9.56 -16.04
C PRO A 523 20.87 10.48 -15.57
N ILE A 524 21.21 11.56 -14.86
CA ILE A 524 20.25 12.52 -14.30
C ILE A 524 19.40 13.20 -15.38
N ASP A 525 19.94 13.34 -16.59
CA ASP A 525 19.28 13.89 -17.77
C ASP A 525 18.58 12.82 -18.63
N GLY A 526 18.48 11.58 -18.14
CA GLY A 526 17.99 10.44 -18.91
C GLY A 526 19.02 9.91 -19.89
N GLY A 527 18.75 8.74 -20.43
CA GLY A 527 19.69 8.00 -21.28
C GLY A 527 19.56 6.50 -21.07
N PRO A 528 20.47 5.69 -21.65
CA PRO A 528 20.43 4.25 -21.48
C PRO A 528 20.68 3.87 -20.01
N PRO A 529 19.83 3.01 -19.41
CA PRO A 529 20.04 2.53 -18.06
C PRO A 529 21.11 1.43 -18.02
N GLN A 530 21.87 1.36 -16.93
CA GLN A 530 22.92 0.38 -16.69
C GLN A 530 22.56 -0.48 -15.46
N GLN A 531 22.54 -1.80 -15.63
CA GLN A 531 22.40 -2.72 -14.50
C GLN A 531 23.70 -2.73 -13.67
N LEU A 532 23.57 -2.61 -12.35
CA LEU A 532 24.69 -2.62 -11.41
C LEU A 532 24.86 -3.97 -10.71
N THR A 533 23.76 -4.69 -10.45
CA THR A 533 23.81 -5.98 -9.75
C THR A 533 23.19 -7.09 -10.58
N HIS A 534 23.88 -8.23 -10.64
CA HIS A 534 23.48 -9.40 -11.43
C HIS A 534 23.27 -10.67 -10.56
N GLU A 535 23.77 -10.65 -9.33
CA GLU A 535 23.67 -11.76 -8.39
C GLU A 535 22.99 -11.30 -7.10
N GLY A 536 22.24 -12.22 -6.49
CA GLY A 536 21.46 -11.94 -5.30
C GLY A 536 20.34 -10.92 -5.54
N MET A 537 19.79 -10.43 -4.43
CA MET A 537 18.70 -9.47 -4.40
C MET A 537 19.18 -8.21 -3.70
N ALA A 538 19.18 -7.08 -4.41
CA ALA A 538 19.60 -5.77 -3.91
C ALA A 538 18.53 -4.72 -4.23
N ILE A 539 18.09 -3.98 -3.21
CA ILE A 539 17.02 -2.96 -3.31
C ILE A 539 17.34 -1.74 -2.44
N LYS A 540 16.67 -0.60 -2.72
CA LYS A 540 16.73 0.63 -1.90
C LYS A 540 18.15 1.14 -1.68
N ALA A 541 18.85 1.38 -2.78
CA ALA A 541 20.24 1.83 -2.75
C ALA A 541 20.36 3.30 -2.33
N VAL A 542 21.45 3.63 -1.63
CA VAL A 542 21.92 4.98 -1.39
C VAL A 542 23.41 5.07 -1.67
N VAL A 543 23.83 6.11 -2.38
CA VAL A 543 25.23 6.33 -2.79
C VAL A 543 26.00 7.04 -1.66
N SER A 544 27.23 6.63 -1.39
CA SER A 544 28.10 7.27 -0.38
C SER A 544 28.41 8.71 -0.74
N THR A 545 28.68 9.55 0.26
CA THR A 545 28.95 11.00 0.09
C THR A 545 30.11 11.31 -0.86
N ASP A 546 31.09 10.41 -0.97
CA ASP A 546 32.22 10.49 -1.90
C ASP A 546 31.96 9.89 -3.30
N GLY A 547 30.77 9.30 -3.51
CA GLY A 547 30.36 8.70 -4.77
C GLY A 547 31.01 7.35 -5.10
N LYS A 548 31.80 6.76 -4.21
CA LYS A 548 32.59 5.54 -4.49
C LYS A 548 31.89 4.24 -4.11
N ARG A 549 30.85 4.28 -3.29
CA ARG A 549 30.17 3.09 -2.75
C ARG A 549 28.66 3.23 -2.81
N ILE A 550 27.97 2.11 -2.79
CA ILE A 550 26.51 2.02 -2.67
C ILE A 550 26.19 1.17 -1.45
N ALA A 551 25.32 1.67 -0.56
CA ALA A 551 24.71 0.86 0.48
C ALA A 551 23.29 0.47 0.06
N CYS A 552 22.86 -0.76 0.30
CA CYS A 552 21.52 -1.23 -0.06
C CYS A 552 21.02 -2.31 0.89
N THR A 553 19.71 -2.58 0.85
CA THR A 553 19.16 -3.79 1.46
C THR A 553 19.45 -4.98 0.55
N TYR A 554 19.99 -6.06 1.10
CA TYR A 554 20.53 -7.19 0.34
C TYR A 554 20.16 -8.54 0.95
N ARG A 555 19.92 -9.54 0.09
CA ARG A 555 19.93 -10.97 0.44
C ARG A 555 20.45 -11.78 -0.74
N LYS A 556 21.13 -12.90 -0.49
CA LYS A 556 21.72 -13.71 -1.58
C LYS A 556 20.65 -14.60 -2.23
N ASP A 557 19.81 -15.23 -1.42
CA ASP A 557 18.67 -16.03 -1.86
C ASP A 557 17.35 -15.50 -1.26
N GLU A 558 16.21 -15.93 -1.81
CA GLU A 558 14.89 -15.61 -1.25
C GLU A 558 14.67 -16.19 0.15
N ALA A 559 15.34 -17.31 0.47
CA ALA A 559 15.30 -17.94 1.79
C ALA A 559 16.16 -17.22 2.83
N ASP A 560 17.07 -16.33 2.40
CA ASP A 560 17.96 -15.60 3.31
C ASP A 560 17.26 -14.43 4.00
N LYS A 561 17.72 -14.13 5.23
CA LYS A 561 17.37 -12.89 5.93
C LYS A 561 17.96 -11.68 5.20
N TRP A 562 17.19 -10.60 5.14
CA TRP A 562 17.67 -9.30 4.65
C TRP A 562 18.82 -8.78 5.52
N LYS A 563 19.77 -8.11 4.88
CA LYS A 563 21.00 -7.54 5.44
C LYS A 563 21.22 -6.15 4.81
N ILE A 564 22.17 -5.40 5.35
CA ILE A 564 22.74 -4.24 4.64
C ILE A 564 23.99 -4.72 3.90
N ALA A 565 24.11 -4.39 2.63
CA ALA A 565 25.34 -4.61 1.86
C ALA A 565 25.95 -3.27 1.45
N VAL A 566 27.27 -3.24 1.35
CA VAL A 566 28.02 -2.16 0.70
C VAL A 566 28.70 -2.71 -0.54
N LEU A 567 28.49 -2.05 -1.67
CA LEU A 567 29.01 -2.40 -2.98
C LEU A 567 29.94 -1.28 -3.50
N ASP A 568 30.74 -1.60 -4.51
CA ASP A 568 31.39 -0.57 -5.33
C ASP A 568 30.32 0.30 -6.01
N ALA A 569 30.61 1.58 -6.26
CA ALA A 569 29.69 2.44 -6.98
C ALA A 569 29.33 1.92 -8.36
N ASN A 570 30.18 1.12 -9.02
CA ASN A 570 29.87 0.52 -10.31
C ASN A 570 29.07 -0.79 -10.19
N GLY A 571 28.69 -1.19 -8.97
CA GLY A 571 27.93 -2.40 -8.70
C GLY A 571 28.79 -3.62 -8.46
N GLY A 572 28.27 -4.80 -8.79
CA GLY A 572 28.92 -6.09 -8.56
C GLY A 572 28.50 -6.79 -7.27
N ALA A 573 29.37 -7.64 -6.74
CA ALA A 573 29.13 -8.36 -5.49
C ALA A 573 29.36 -7.45 -4.27
N PRO A 574 28.69 -7.71 -3.12
CA PRO A 574 28.95 -6.98 -1.88
C PRO A 574 30.41 -7.03 -1.44
N LEU A 575 30.98 -5.86 -1.14
CA LEU A 575 32.28 -5.70 -0.46
C LEU A 575 32.17 -5.99 1.03
N MET A 576 31.05 -5.59 1.63
CA MET A 576 30.74 -5.76 3.06
C MET A 576 29.28 -6.11 3.23
N VAL A 577 28.95 -6.87 4.27
CA VAL A 577 27.58 -7.24 4.63
C VAL A 577 27.40 -7.19 6.15
N PHE A 578 26.38 -6.47 6.59
CA PHE A 578 26.02 -6.29 7.99
C PHE A 578 24.63 -6.85 8.26
N ALA A 579 24.43 -7.47 9.42
CA ALA A 579 23.10 -7.90 9.85
C ALA A 579 22.22 -6.69 10.16
N ILE A 580 20.91 -6.81 9.94
CA ILE A 580 19.93 -5.83 10.41
C ILE A 580 18.91 -6.49 11.34
N PRO A 581 18.40 -5.75 12.33
CA PRO A 581 17.25 -6.18 13.10
C PRO A 581 16.00 -6.25 12.20
N PHE A 582 15.11 -7.19 12.51
CA PHE A 582 13.80 -7.33 11.87
C PHE A 582 12.84 -6.28 12.46
N PRO A 583 11.96 -5.61 11.67
CA PRO A 583 11.61 -5.86 10.27
C PRO A 583 12.36 -5.00 9.22
N TYR A 584 12.32 -5.47 7.97
CA TYR A 584 13.12 -5.06 6.80
C TYR A 584 12.75 -3.70 6.16
N HIS A 585 11.88 -2.89 6.76
CA HIS A 585 11.52 -1.57 6.23
C HIS A 585 12.58 -0.53 6.61
N GLN A 586 13.77 -0.66 6.03
CA GLN A 586 14.92 0.17 6.35
C GLN A 586 15.02 1.39 5.43
N ALA A 587 15.17 2.58 6.03
CA ALA A 587 15.74 3.74 5.37
C ALA A 587 17.23 3.77 5.73
N ILE A 588 18.08 3.36 4.79
CA ILE A 588 19.54 3.38 4.97
C ILE A 588 20.04 4.77 4.57
N ARG A 589 20.93 5.35 5.36
CA ARG A 589 21.64 6.61 5.07
C ARG A 589 23.11 6.48 5.40
N TRP A 590 23.98 7.07 4.60
CA TRP A 590 25.38 7.22 4.97
C TRP A 590 25.51 8.27 6.08
N SER A 591 26.46 8.09 6.99
CA SER A 591 26.91 9.20 7.83
C SER A 591 27.54 10.29 6.94
N PRO A 592 27.53 11.57 7.36
CA PRO A 592 28.10 12.66 6.56
C PRO A 592 29.58 12.45 6.18
N ASP A 593 30.36 11.80 7.05
CA ASP A 593 31.76 11.41 6.81
C ASP A 593 31.94 10.19 5.87
N GLY A 594 30.87 9.44 5.62
CA GLY A 594 30.91 8.21 4.82
C GLY A 594 31.56 7.00 5.50
N GLU A 595 31.82 7.05 6.81
CA GLU A 595 32.50 5.97 7.56
C GLU A 595 31.53 5.00 8.24
N SER A 596 30.23 5.30 8.24
CA SER A 596 29.17 4.49 8.86
C SER A 596 27.88 4.50 8.05
N LEU A 597 27.00 3.54 8.37
CA LEU A 597 25.64 3.44 7.85
C LEU A 597 24.62 3.60 8.97
N ASN A 598 23.67 4.49 8.79
CA ASN A 598 22.52 4.64 9.64
C ASN A 598 21.36 3.78 9.13
N TYR A 599 20.63 3.16 10.06
CA TYR A 599 19.44 2.36 9.79
C TYR A 599 18.46 2.45 10.96
N LEU A 600 17.24 1.95 10.77
CA LEU A 600 16.21 1.94 11.80
C LEU A 600 16.20 0.61 12.54
N ASP A 601 16.20 0.67 13.86
CA ASP A 601 15.80 -0.46 14.69
C ASP A 601 14.48 -0.13 15.37
N ARG A 602 13.55 -1.10 15.36
CA ARG A 602 12.23 -0.94 15.94
C ARG A 602 12.00 -1.99 17.00
N PHE A 603 11.89 -1.52 18.23
CA PHE A 603 11.60 -2.35 19.39
C PHE A 603 10.26 -1.94 20.00
N ARG A 604 9.34 -2.89 20.16
CA ARG A 604 8.04 -2.69 20.82
C ARG A 604 7.23 -1.51 20.27
N GLY A 605 7.30 -1.30 18.96
CA GLY A 605 6.58 -0.23 18.27
C GLY A 605 7.34 1.09 18.17
N VAL A 606 8.41 1.29 18.95
CA VAL A 606 9.25 2.49 18.98
C VAL A 606 10.44 2.31 18.05
N SER A 607 10.71 3.30 17.19
CA SER A 607 11.88 3.24 16.29
C SER A 607 12.97 4.20 16.72
N ASN A 608 14.20 3.74 16.65
CA ASN A 608 15.40 4.55 16.85
C ASN A 608 16.37 4.35 15.69
N ILE A 609 17.20 5.35 15.45
CA ILE A 609 18.26 5.28 14.45
C ILE A 609 19.50 4.69 15.12
N TRP A 610 20.13 3.75 14.43
CA TRP A 610 21.36 3.09 14.81
C TRP A 610 22.41 3.31 13.74
N GLN A 611 23.65 3.47 14.17
CA GLN A 611 24.82 3.67 13.32
C GLN A 611 25.70 2.43 13.37
N GLN A 612 25.95 1.82 12.20
CA GLN A 612 26.88 0.72 11.98
C GLN A 612 28.17 1.25 11.33
N PRO A 613 29.30 1.26 12.05
CA PRO A 613 30.60 1.60 11.47
C PRO A 613 31.06 0.56 10.43
N LEU A 614 31.75 1.03 9.39
CA LEU A 614 32.20 0.16 8.28
C LEU A 614 33.43 -0.69 8.62
N ASP A 615 34.15 -0.34 9.69
CA ASP A 615 35.25 -1.15 10.22
C ASP A 615 34.77 -2.45 10.91
N GLY A 616 33.44 -2.62 11.04
CA GLY A 616 32.82 -3.80 11.65
C GLY A 616 32.69 -3.72 13.17
N SER A 617 33.01 -2.58 13.78
CA SER A 617 32.73 -2.36 15.20
C SER A 617 31.22 -2.40 15.50
N PRO A 618 30.80 -2.71 16.74
CA PRO A 618 29.39 -2.88 17.08
C PRO A 618 28.55 -1.61 16.79
N PRO A 619 27.29 -1.77 16.35
CA PRO A 619 26.44 -0.62 16.07
C PRO A 619 26.08 0.12 17.36
N THR A 620 25.92 1.44 17.25
CA THR A 620 25.56 2.32 18.37
C THR A 620 24.23 3.02 18.09
N GLN A 621 23.44 3.21 19.14
CA GLN A 621 22.14 3.87 19.04
C GLN A 621 22.32 5.40 19.05
N THR A 622 21.83 6.08 18.01
CA THR A 622 22.00 7.53 17.81
C THR A 622 20.84 8.34 18.39
N THR A 623 19.63 7.78 18.40
CA THR A 623 18.44 8.43 18.99
C THR A 623 17.88 7.60 20.13
N ASN A 624 17.24 8.22 21.12
CA ASN A 624 16.65 7.52 22.26
C ASN A 624 15.17 7.91 22.48
N PHE A 625 14.35 7.77 21.44
CA PHE A 625 12.90 7.92 21.55
C PHE A 625 12.29 6.81 22.40
N THR A 626 11.26 7.17 23.16
CA THR A 626 10.51 6.26 24.04
C THR A 626 9.10 5.95 23.52
N GLU A 627 8.67 6.61 22.45
CA GLU A 627 7.38 6.44 21.79
C GLU A 627 7.52 6.63 20.27
N ASP A 628 6.47 6.30 19.51
CA ASP A 628 6.35 6.47 18.06
C ASP A 628 7.36 5.70 17.17
N ALA A 629 6.94 5.48 15.93
CA ALA A 629 7.78 4.96 14.86
C ALA A 629 8.37 6.10 14.03
N ILE A 630 9.54 5.85 13.46
CA ILE A 630 10.17 6.70 12.44
C ILE A 630 9.82 6.07 11.08
N PHE A 631 9.25 6.85 10.17
CA PHE A 631 8.86 6.39 8.84
C PHE A 631 9.97 6.66 7.81
N ASN A 632 10.54 7.86 7.85
CA ASN A 632 11.68 8.27 7.02
C ASN A 632 12.54 9.26 7.81
N TYR A 633 13.81 9.38 7.43
CA TYR A 633 14.70 10.38 7.99
C TYR A 633 15.80 10.75 7.00
N ASP A 634 16.41 11.90 7.23
CA ASP A 634 17.59 12.36 6.53
C ASP A 634 18.38 13.37 7.38
N TRP A 635 19.59 13.68 6.95
CA TRP A 635 20.46 14.65 7.62
C TRP A 635 20.60 15.92 6.78
N ASP A 636 20.70 17.08 7.41
CA ASP A 636 21.21 18.28 6.75
C ASP A 636 22.76 18.33 6.79
N ASP A 637 23.34 19.30 6.09
CA ASP A 637 24.80 19.49 6.04
C ASP A 637 25.39 20.01 7.38
N GLU A 638 24.55 20.46 8.32
CA GLU A 638 24.95 20.84 9.68
C GLU A 638 24.95 19.63 10.65
N GLY A 639 24.54 18.45 10.18
CA GLY A 639 24.42 17.25 10.99
C GLY A 639 23.17 17.22 11.88
N GLN A 640 22.18 18.08 11.62
CA GLN A 640 20.87 17.98 12.26
C GLN A 640 20.06 16.87 11.59
N LEU A 641 19.38 16.08 12.42
CA LEU A 641 18.56 14.97 11.96
C LEU A 641 17.13 15.44 11.73
N ILE A 642 16.59 15.18 10.54
CA ILE A 642 15.20 15.46 10.18
C ILE A 642 14.46 14.13 10.06
N VAL A 643 13.40 13.95 10.85
CA VAL A 643 12.63 12.69 10.88
C VAL A 643 11.16 12.93 10.58
N SER A 644 10.57 12.07 9.76
CA SER A 644 9.12 11.85 9.77
C SER A 644 8.82 10.77 10.82
N ARG A 645 8.11 11.15 11.89
CA ARG A 645 7.83 10.31 13.06
C ARG A 645 6.37 10.43 13.49
N GLY A 646 5.82 9.32 13.97
CA GLY A 646 4.52 9.27 14.63
C GLY A 646 4.00 7.84 14.77
N SER A 647 2.68 7.65 14.72
CA SER A 647 2.05 6.37 15.05
C SER A 647 1.17 5.84 13.92
N LYS A 648 1.06 4.51 13.83
CA LYS A 648 -0.03 3.85 13.09
C LYS A 648 -1.07 3.42 14.11
N ILE A 649 -2.25 4.00 14.01
CA ILE A 649 -3.41 3.71 14.84
C ILE A 649 -4.22 2.64 14.14
N ARG A 650 -4.41 1.50 14.79
CA ARG A 650 -5.22 0.38 14.30
C ARG A 650 -6.35 0.09 15.28
N ASP A 651 -7.57 0.21 14.80
CA ASP A 651 -8.75 -0.06 15.61
C ASP A 651 -9.73 -1.00 14.94
N ILE A 652 -10.43 -1.76 15.77
CA ILE A 652 -11.46 -2.67 15.32
C ILE A 652 -12.67 -1.87 14.88
N VAL A 653 -13.09 -2.08 13.64
CA VAL A 653 -14.31 -1.54 13.08
C VAL A 653 -15.22 -2.69 12.68
N LEU A 654 -16.48 -2.54 13.05
CA LEU A 654 -17.56 -3.46 12.75
C LEU A 654 -18.53 -2.80 11.77
N ILE A 655 -18.81 -3.46 10.67
CA ILE A 655 -19.70 -3.01 9.60
C ILE A 655 -20.93 -3.93 9.57
N ARG A 656 -22.12 -3.32 9.57
CA ARG A 656 -23.43 -4.00 9.51
C ARG A 656 -24.30 -3.36 8.45
N ASP A 657 -25.39 -4.06 8.12
CA ASP A 657 -26.45 -3.57 7.23
C ASP A 657 -25.88 -3.20 5.85
N PHE A 658 -24.94 -4.02 5.35
CA PHE A 658 -24.23 -3.88 4.07
C PHE A 658 -24.71 -4.88 2.99
N ALA A 659 -25.79 -5.62 3.30
CA ALA A 659 -26.36 -6.67 2.45
C ALA A 659 -27.53 -6.13 1.65
#